data_AF-A0A976BFQ7-F1
#
_entry.id   AF-A0A976BFQ7-F1
#
_cell.length_a   1.000
_cell.length_b   1.000
_cell.length_c   1.000
_cell.angle_alpha   90.00
_cell.angle_beta   90.00
_cell.angle_gamma   90.00
#
_symmetry.space_group_name_H-M   'P 1'
#
loop_
_entity.id
_entity.type
_entity.pdbx_description
1 polymer ?
#
loop_
_entity_poly.entity_id
_entity_poly.type
_entity_poly.pdbx_seq_one_letter_code
_entity_poly.pdbx_strand_id
1 'polypeptide(L)'
;MTITTADIKLMKSEVLLDTDNGGGRITSKEVVDGVSNNLFPDVSELDRVYGRISLRKAYPQIDVTGTDTYLGSHSIILKEPDDDNVSVTLFSTKSWTDVRTDAKDRVESYLARGVKWPGQLLETQLQGQRAIQILQKPSDALPKVGQTLVLIQDEGLSTEIEQYVRITKVESLVREFTASNGVKWNGLLVTCTIANPLLYDFLGPVASPYDDQNAKAKCRDTRVANAAVYYGIAKMVDDASIGDIRVMVNSIFSQLVPSAQSQTALADLNAAGNLAPILASGATGVDQARFLNITGSLPQKIYFGTGMVPGSFRCGAVAGLSDDGTGNLMLNAVAVGTVDYTTGTVVITASLGATGNSAWYFKPAAAPQRVSETASIDVDTTNRGNVYTITLNPAPKPRALKVSYMAQGNWYELEDQGGAGNQGVIRGSDGSVGSGTINYTTGTVVMTLGALPDVGSSVLFFWSPPSQYFNRVTSTVQAPRVQFQVATASDQKLIPSSVTITWDNGVAKSVTSDANGILSGDGTGYVRWQNGVYQVELVPTAIPAMGTVFTLAYQYSVKKTKSFSHPLRDGNGKLNLQLDDSNIVAGSLRVNWNVLINDYSVISGVPAAMQYIEIDPTVNTKDDGSGNLVLPVSTGTGNGDTVAAAAVNYSTGALSFNPDRTVSVPQPNYQSTLIGYQKGANGWPDRNDPVYRNTMTGITYYNAAALFPNDESGVVDVEYRVSGTPGNNTQTFTWNESKFDLTRDFAEPIVPGSVMFTWGGKTYFDRSGYLFTDLDPTTGSATQVGTVNYATGDCTITNWGAGVSNAISMQSLLTTINGDPTDYVVFRVPAAPVVPGSLQIRVVPLAGAPYSVTADANGTITSAGKCFGSIDYQTGVVRVRFGDMVTAAGNEAAIWYNAAAVQTDGKIFKPLPVFGDQILFNAVAYTYLPLDSTILGLDPVRLPQDGRVPIYRAGDVVVVHHTAKQAVTPSSGLVVDVGRVRVAAMRVIDSSNPPVVMSPGMYSTDLDAGTLTFNGTVSTSGMTGTIYVENRVEDMSLLSDVQITGQLTLMRQLSHVYPADETRVSSALIMGDLQARMALSFTQTSWASVFADAPSGGSPASTYNFTTYPLLLTDRSCIQERWAIVFTDTINFRVIGESVGQVALGNINTDCSPTNPTTGEPYFTLRALGWGGGWAAGNVLRFNSAAANYPLWLARTVLQSSPSGQSDSFRVQIRGDIDA
;
A
#
# COMPACT_ATOMS: atom_id res chain seq x y z
N MET A 1 -10.68 -25.79 56.52
CA MET A 1 -10.08 -24.71 57.34
C MET A 1 -10.12 -23.48 56.46
N THR A 2 -10.30 -22.29 57.01
CA THR A 2 -10.44 -21.11 56.14
C THR A 2 -9.06 -20.65 55.66
N ILE A 3 -8.84 -20.58 54.33
CA ILE A 3 -7.64 -20.00 53.72
C ILE A 3 -7.56 -18.53 54.15
N THR A 4 -6.43 -18.10 54.68
CA THR A 4 -6.18 -16.71 55.08
C THR A 4 -5.26 -16.01 54.10
N THR A 5 -5.17 -14.67 54.18
CA THR A 5 -4.23 -13.89 53.34
C THR A 5 -2.76 -14.28 53.55
N ALA A 6 -2.40 -14.83 54.71
CA ALA A 6 -1.04 -15.28 54.99
C ALA A 6 -0.70 -16.64 54.33
N ASP A 7 -1.71 -17.38 53.88
CA ASP A 7 -1.55 -18.66 53.21
C ASP A 7 -1.34 -18.51 51.69
N ILE A 8 -1.61 -17.33 51.13
CA ILE A 8 -1.43 -17.02 49.70
C ILE A 8 0.00 -16.51 49.51
N LYS A 9 0.88 -17.32 48.91
CA LYS A 9 2.31 -17.02 48.78
C LYS A 9 2.77 -17.03 47.34
N LEU A 10 3.83 -16.27 47.06
CA LEU A 10 4.59 -16.35 45.82
C LEU A 10 5.91 -17.09 46.11
N MET A 11 6.12 -18.23 45.48
CA MET A 11 7.26 -19.11 45.76
C MET A 11 8.32 -19.02 44.65
N LYS A 12 9.59 -19.20 45.03
CA LYS A 12 10.74 -19.19 44.12
C LYS A 12 10.84 -20.50 43.35
N SER A 13 11.28 -20.40 42.09
CA SER A 13 11.72 -21.55 41.31
C SER A 13 13.07 -22.09 41.81
N GLU A 14 13.42 -23.29 41.37
CA GLU A 14 14.68 -23.99 41.68
C GLU A 14 15.91 -23.14 41.39
N VAL A 15 15.95 -22.54 40.20
CA VAL A 15 17.01 -21.62 39.79
C VAL A 15 16.41 -20.26 39.46
N LEU A 16 16.54 -19.29 40.37
CA LEU A 16 16.02 -17.94 40.17
C LEU A 16 17.06 -17.01 39.49
N LEU A 17 17.63 -17.46 38.37
CA LEU A 17 18.68 -16.76 37.62
C LEU A 17 18.27 -16.55 36.17
N ASP A 18 18.93 -15.59 35.50
CA ASP A 18 18.70 -15.25 34.08
C ASP A 18 19.65 -16.05 33.17
N THR A 19 19.79 -17.33 33.46
CA THR A 19 20.65 -18.28 32.74
C THR A 19 19.79 -19.30 32.01
N ASP A 20 20.35 -20.03 31.04
CA ASP A 20 19.58 -21.01 30.24
C ASP A 20 18.85 -22.05 31.09
N ASN A 21 19.44 -22.44 32.23
CA ASN A 21 18.84 -23.35 33.22
C ASN A 21 17.97 -22.64 34.29
N GLY A 22 17.73 -21.33 34.17
CA GLY A 22 16.85 -20.57 35.07
C GLY A 22 15.41 -21.08 35.01
N GLY A 23 14.65 -21.02 36.09
CA GLY A 23 13.32 -21.63 36.19
C GLY A 23 13.36 -22.98 36.90
N GLY A 24 12.69 -23.97 36.35
CA GLY A 24 12.55 -25.30 36.95
C GLY A 24 11.41 -25.39 37.97
N ARG A 25 11.53 -26.34 38.91
CA ARG A 25 10.47 -26.70 39.86
C ARG A 25 10.24 -25.63 40.94
N ILE A 26 9.09 -25.68 41.59
CA ILE A 26 8.79 -24.88 42.78
C ILE A 26 9.67 -25.30 43.97
N THR A 27 10.04 -24.35 44.83
CA THR A 27 10.77 -24.60 46.09
C THR A 27 9.96 -24.12 47.29
N SER A 28 10.36 -24.47 48.52
CA SER A 28 9.77 -23.93 49.76
C SER A 28 10.23 -22.51 50.10
N LYS A 29 11.04 -21.89 49.25
CA LYS A 29 11.54 -20.53 49.48
C LYS A 29 10.54 -19.51 48.95
N GLU A 30 10.03 -18.67 49.84
CA GLU A 30 9.09 -17.60 49.51
C GLU A 30 9.79 -16.38 48.87
N VAL A 31 9.10 -15.73 47.95
CA VAL A 31 9.37 -14.36 47.49
C VAL A 31 8.65 -13.41 48.46
N VAL A 32 9.28 -13.17 49.61
CA VAL A 32 8.83 -12.24 50.65
C VAL A 32 8.56 -10.82 50.09
N ASP A 33 7.40 -10.26 50.42
CA ASP A 33 7.01 -8.89 50.04
C ASP A 33 7.95 -7.82 50.63
N GLY A 34 8.14 -6.72 49.89
CA GLY A 34 8.95 -5.57 50.30
C GLY A 34 10.47 -5.78 50.36
N VAL A 35 10.99 -6.98 50.07
CA VAL A 35 12.43 -7.26 50.05
C VAL A 35 13.02 -6.95 48.67
N SER A 36 14.03 -6.07 48.63
CA SER A 36 14.77 -5.77 47.39
C SER A 36 15.58 -6.98 46.92
N ASN A 37 15.85 -7.06 45.61
CA ASN A 37 16.65 -8.13 44.99
C ASN A 37 16.10 -9.55 45.20
N ASN A 38 14.82 -9.67 45.55
CA ASN A 38 14.23 -10.95 45.94
C ASN A 38 13.73 -11.78 44.74
N LEU A 39 13.37 -11.11 43.64
CA LEU A 39 12.92 -11.72 42.37
C LEU A 39 13.81 -11.35 41.19
N PHE A 40 14.08 -10.05 41.02
CA PHE A 40 15.02 -9.52 40.04
C PHE A 40 16.16 -8.77 40.75
N PRO A 41 17.40 -8.82 40.23
CA PRO A 41 18.48 -7.98 40.73
C PRO A 41 18.32 -6.52 40.27
N ASP A 42 19.01 -5.60 40.93
CA ASP A 42 19.11 -4.19 40.55
C ASP A 42 19.50 -4.01 39.07
N VAL A 43 18.98 -2.96 38.44
CA VAL A 43 19.29 -2.60 37.05
C VAL A 43 20.67 -1.92 36.99
N SER A 44 21.62 -2.53 36.28
CA SER A 44 22.97 -1.95 36.13
C SER A 44 23.02 -0.84 35.06
N GLU A 45 24.05 0.01 35.11
CA GLU A 45 24.30 1.00 34.04
C GLU A 45 24.49 0.33 32.68
N LEU A 46 25.12 -0.84 32.63
CA LEU A 46 25.31 -1.59 31.40
C LEU A 46 23.99 -2.11 30.81
N ASP A 47 23.06 -2.54 31.67
CA ASP A 47 21.70 -2.92 31.24
C ASP A 47 20.96 -1.74 30.61
N ARG A 48 21.23 -0.51 31.06
CA ARG A 48 20.66 0.72 30.48
C ARG A 48 21.39 1.22 29.24
N VAL A 49 22.65 0.87 29.03
CA VAL A 49 23.38 1.21 27.79
C VAL A 49 22.94 0.32 26.63
N TYR A 50 22.83 -0.99 26.86
CA TYR A 50 22.45 -1.93 25.80
C TYR A 50 20.94 -2.15 25.69
N GLY A 51 20.20 -1.95 26.79
CA GLY A 51 18.85 -2.49 26.93
C GLY A 51 18.91 -3.99 27.26
N ARG A 52 17.99 -4.48 28.10
CA ARG A 52 17.98 -5.89 28.53
C ARG A 52 16.58 -6.43 28.77
N ILE A 53 16.38 -7.72 28.50
CA ILE A 53 15.23 -8.49 29.00
C ILE A 53 15.70 -9.60 29.93
N SER A 54 15.01 -9.75 31.06
CA SER A 54 15.23 -10.82 32.03
C SER A 54 13.94 -11.59 32.29
N LEU A 55 14.05 -12.92 32.29
CA LEU A 55 12.92 -13.81 32.55
C LEU A 55 13.09 -14.46 33.94
N ARG A 56 12.01 -14.47 34.74
CA ARG A 56 11.98 -15.10 36.06
C ARG A 56 10.73 -15.96 36.22
N LYS A 57 10.91 -17.19 36.68
CA LYS A 57 9.81 -18.08 37.02
C LYS A 57 9.48 -17.97 38.51
N ALA A 58 8.20 -17.92 38.83
CA ALA A 58 7.67 -17.93 40.19
C ALA A 58 6.36 -18.72 40.24
N TYR A 59 5.90 -19.04 41.45
CA TYR A 59 4.71 -19.86 41.64
C TYR A 59 3.77 -19.25 42.69
N PRO A 60 2.60 -18.72 42.29
CA PRO A 60 1.48 -18.55 43.20
C PRO A 60 1.15 -19.89 43.84
N GLN A 61 1.15 -19.99 45.16
CA GLN A 61 0.83 -21.21 45.92
C GLN A 61 -0.12 -20.89 47.07
N ILE A 62 -1.05 -21.82 47.33
CA ILE A 62 -1.87 -21.86 48.55
C ILE A 62 -1.18 -22.79 49.55
N ASP A 63 -0.74 -22.23 50.66
CA ASP A 63 0.12 -22.88 51.65
C ASP A 63 -0.64 -23.37 52.89
N VAL A 64 -1.69 -24.17 52.68
CA VAL A 64 -2.50 -24.76 53.76
C VAL A 64 -2.24 -26.27 53.93
N THR A 65 -2.43 -26.78 55.14
CA THR A 65 -2.35 -28.21 55.44
C THR A 65 -3.62 -28.98 55.05
N GLY A 66 -4.66 -28.28 54.60
CA GLY A 66 -5.91 -28.83 54.08
C GLY A 66 -5.89 -29.04 52.56
N THR A 67 -7.09 -29.21 52.00
CA THR A 67 -7.36 -29.24 50.55
C THR A 67 -8.48 -28.26 50.22
N ASP A 68 -8.52 -27.14 50.94
CA ASP A 68 -9.58 -26.15 50.78
C ASP A 68 -9.38 -25.46 49.41
N THR A 69 -10.44 -25.30 48.63
CA THR A 69 -10.31 -24.79 47.26
C THR A 69 -10.17 -23.26 47.26
N TYR A 70 -9.15 -22.74 46.58
CA TYR A 70 -9.06 -21.32 46.25
C TYR A 70 -9.65 -21.06 44.86
N LEU A 71 -10.80 -20.41 44.83
CA LEU A 71 -11.68 -20.31 43.66
C LEU A 71 -11.27 -19.15 42.75
N GLY A 72 -11.42 -19.33 41.44
CA GLY A 72 -11.26 -18.25 40.46
C GLY A 72 -9.89 -17.57 40.48
N SER A 73 -8.83 -18.33 40.77
CA SER A 73 -7.51 -17.77 41.03
C SER A 73 -6.93 -17.08 39.80
N HIS A 74 -6.39 -15.87 39.97
CA HIS A 74 -5.77 -15.08 38.91
C HIS A 74 -4.67 -14.16 39.45
N SER A 75 -3.74 -13.78 38.57
CA SER A 75 -2.63 -12.88 38.91
C SER A 75 -2.68 -11.61 38.06
N ILE A 76 -2.43 -10.46 38.68
CA ILE A 76 -2.30 -9.16 38.01
C ILE A 76 -1.00 -8.47 38.41
N ILE A 77 -0.50 -7.59 37.55
CA ILE A 77 0.45 -6.55 37.97
C ILE A 77 -0.39 -5.42 38.58
N LEU A 78 -0.23 -5.16 39.86
CA LEU A 78 -0.96 -4.12 40.59
C LEU A 78 -0.26 -2.76 40.51
N LYS A 79 1.07 -2.73 40.49
CA LYS A 79 1.85 -1.50 40.37
C LYS A 79 2.95 -1.73 39.34
N GLU A 80 3.01 -0.89 38.31
CA GLU A 80 4.15 -0.84 37.38
C GLU A 80 5.38 -0.14 38.00
N PRO A 81 6.59 -0.34 37.45
CA PRO A 81 7.77 0.45 37.79
C PRO A 81 7.52 1.97 37.65
N ASP A 82 8.09 2.77 38.56
CA ASP A 82 8.01 4.24 38.48
C ASP A 82 8.94 4.81 37.39
N ASP A 83 9.92 4.02 36.92
CA ASP A 83 10.79 4.34 35.78
C ASP A 83 10.13 3.93 34.45
N ASP A 84 9.79 4.91 33.62
CA ASP A 84 9.16 4.72 32.31
C ASP A 84 9.98 3.84 31.33
N ASN A 85 11.29 3.67 31.58
CA ASN A 85 12.17 2.82 30.78
C ASN A 85 12.18 1.35 31.24
N VAL A 86 11.48 1.01 32.32
CA VAL A 86 11.38 -0.35 32.84
C VAL A 86 9.93 -0.82 32.77
N SER A 87 9.71 -1.96 32.13
CA SER A 87 8.39 -2.59 32.02
C SER A 87 8.43 -4.03 32.52
N VAL A 88 7.29 -4.49 33.04
CA VAL A 88 7.11 -5.88 33.50
C VAL A 88 5.85 -6.45 32.88
N THR A 89 5.95 -7.68 32.38
CA THR A 89 4.80 -8.45 31.86
C THR A 89 4.77 -9.84 32.46
N LEU A 90 3.58 -10.43 32.52
CA LEU A 90 3.33 -11.79 32.98
C LEU A 90 2.97 -12.68 31.78
N PHE A 91 3.44 -13.92 31.79
CA PHE A 91 3.01 -14.97 30.87
C PHE A 91 3.15 -16.35 31.54
N SER A 92 2.67 -17.40 30.88
CA SER A 92 2.86 -18.77 31.37
C SER A 92 3.06 -19.75 30.20
N THR A 93 3.96 -20.71 30.42
CA THR A 93 4.16 -21.89 29.56
C THR A 93 3.28 -23.07 29.96
N LYS A 94 2.55 -22.95 31.08
CA LYS A 94 1.76 -24.03 31.71
C LYS A 94 2.57 -25.27 32.08
N SER A 95 3.89 -25.13 32.25
CA SER A 95 4.79 -26.21 32.66
C SER A 95 5.35 -25.96 34.06
N TRP A 96 5.40 -27.01 34.88
CA TRP A 96 5.97 -26.95 36.23
C TRP A 96 7.49 -27.24 36.25
N THR A 97 8.06 -27.63 35.12
CA THR A 97 9.46 -28.07 35.04
C THR A 97 10.26 -27.34 33.97
N ASP A 98 9.63 -26.49 33.16
CA ASP A 98 10.31 -25.73 32.11
C ASP A 98 11.32 -24.73 32.69
N VAL A 99 12.36 -24.51 31.88
CA VAL A 99 13.47 -23.60 32.15
C VAL A 99 13.42 -22.39 31.20
N ARG A 100 14.36 -21.47 31.36
CA ARG A 100 14.41 -20.19 30.66
C ARG A 100 14.48 -20.39 29.15
N THR A 101 15.20 -21.41 28.67
CA THR A 101 15.27 -21.73 27.24
C THR A 101 13.89 -22.07 26.67
N ASP A 102 13.10 -22.89 27.36
CA ASP A 102 11.73 -23.23 26.93
C ASP A 102 10.81 -22.00 26.93
N ALA A 103 10.93 -21.16 27.96
CA ALA A 103 10.18 -19.91 28.08
C ALA A 103 10.57 -18.89 27.00
N LYS A 104 11.86 -18.80 26.68
CA LYS A 104 12.42 -18.03 25.57
C LYS A 104 11.85 -18.50 24.24
N ASP A 105 11.90 -19.80 23.96
CA ASP A 105 11.36 -20.37 22.71
C ASP A 105 9.86 -20.07 22.56
N ARG A 106 9.11 -20.13 23.67
CA ARG A 106 7.69 -19.76 23.70
C ARG A 106 7.48 -18.27 23.39
N VAL A 107 8.28 -17.39 23.97
CA VAL A 107 8.23 -15.93 23.71
C VAL A 107 8.60 -15.61 22.26
N GLU A 108 9.62 -16.28 21.72
CA GLU A 108 10.11 -16.07 20.35
C GLU A 108 9.17 -16.64 19.29
N SER A 109 8.22 -17.50 19.66
CA SER A 109 7.29 -18.14 18.72
C SER A 109 6.18 -17.26 18.13
N TYR A 110 6.38 -15.94 18.10
CA TYR A 110 5.41 -14.94 17.62
C TYR A 110 5.19 -14.94 16.09
N LEU A 111 6.22 -15.26 15.30
CA LEU A 111 6.08 -15.49 13.86
C LEU A 111 6.16 -16.99 13.54
N ALA A 112 5.22 -17.47 12.74
CA ALA A 112 5.19 -18.81 12.15
C ALA A 112 5.44 -18.76 10.63
N ARG A 113 5.74 -19.92 10.06
CA ARG A 113 5.97 -20.12 8.63
C ARG A 113 4.71 -19.76 7.83
N GLY A 114 4.87 -18.87 6.86
CA GLY A 114 3.83 -18.50 5.90
C GLY A 114 3.95 -19.27 4.57
N VAL A 115 3.38 -18.66 3.54
CA VAL A 115 3.48 -19.17 2.16
C VAL A 115 4.90 -19.01 1.61
N LYS A 116 5.24 -19.74 0.55
CA LYS A 116 6.52 -19.55 -0.15
C LYS A 116 6.57 -18.12 -0.70
N TRP A 117 7.68 -17.42 -0.46
CA TRP A 117 7.91 -16.10 -1.01
C TRP A 117 8.01 -16.18 -2.55
N PRO A 118 7.46 -15.23 -3.33
CA PRO A 118 7.63 -15.19 -4.79
C PRO A 118 9.07 -14.79 -5.16
N GLY A 119 10.00 -15.72 -4.96
CA GLY A 119 11.44 -15.58 -5.23
C GLY A 119 12.23 -16.78 -4.69
N GLN A 120 13.42 -16.99 -5.24
CA GLN A 120 14.29 -18.12 -4.85
C GLN A 120 15.60 -17.59 -4.26
N LEU A 121 16.09 -18.22 -3.20
CA LEU A 121 17.45 -17.96 -2.69
C LEU A 121 18.44 -18.29 -3.81
N LEU A 122 19.25 -17.32 -4.22
CA LEU A 122 20.15 -17.49 -5.36
C LEU A 122 21.48 -18.08 -4.90
N GLU A 123 21.79 -19.31 -5.31
CA GLU A 123 23.01 -20.02 -4.91
C GLU A 123 23.14 -20.19 -3.38
N THR A 124 24.26 -20.75 -2.93
CA THR A 124 24.55 -20.95 -1.50
C THR A 124 24.73 -19.62 -0.76
N GLN A 125 23.88 -19.38 0.24
CA GLN A 125 24.13 -18.35 1.26
C GLN A 125 24.88 -18.99 2.43
N LEU A 126 25.98 -18.37 2.83
CA LEU A 126 26.91 -18.94 3.80
C LEU A 126 26.61 -18.47 5.23
N GLN A 127 26.85 -19.35 6.19
CA GLN A 127 26.87 -19.03 7.62
C GLN A 127 27.75 -17.79 7.86
N GLY A 128 27.25 -16.86 8.68
CA GLY A 128 27.90 -15.59 9.01
C GLY A 128 27.57 -14.43 8.06
N GLN A 129 26.97 -14.68 6.89
CA GLN A 129 26.59 -13.60 5.97
C GLN A 129 25.48 -12.72 6.57
N ARG A 130 25.58 -11.40 6.31
CA ARG A 130 24.60 -10.38 6.71
C ARG A 130 23.76 -9.85 5.54
N ALA A 131 23.84 -10.51 4.39
CA ALA A 131 22.96 -10.25 3.27
C ALA A 131 22.62 -11.56 2.59
N ILE A 132 21.39 -11.65 2.08
CA ILE A 132 20.93 -12.75 1.25
C ILE A 132 20.57 -12.25 -0.14
N GLN A 133 20.74 -13.10 -1.14
CA GLN A 133 20.33 -12.82 -2.51
C GLN A 133 19.10 -13.64 -2.88
N ILE A 134 18.08 -12.95 -3.38
CA ILE A 134 16.83 -13.54 -3.87
C ILE A 134 16.72 -13.22 -5.36
N LEU A 135 16.49 -14.25 -6.16
CA LEU A 135 16.16 -14.13 -7.58
C LEU A 135 14.63 -14.05 -7.72
N GLN A 136 14.14 -12.93 -8.26
CA GLN A 136 12.71 -12.66 -8.48
C GLN A 136 12.40 -12.38 -9.96
N LYS A 137 11.12 -12.43 -10.32
CA LYS A 137 10.66 -11.94 -11.63
C LYS A 137 10.56 -10.42 -11.56
N PRO A 138 10.85 -9.67 -12.64
CA PRO A 138 10.76 -8.21 -12.64
C PRO A 138 9.38 -7.63 -12.28
N SER A 139 8.31 -8.42 -12.40
CA SER A 139 6.95 -8.05 -12.02
C SER A 139 6.59 -8.32 -10.56
N ASP A 140 7.39 -9.10 -9.84
CA ASP A 140 7.08 -9.53 -8.48
C ASP A 140 7.44 -8.43 -7.47
N ALA A 141 6.66 -8.32 -6.41
CA ALA A 141 6.92 -7.35 -5.35
C ALA A 141 8.25 -7.64 -4.63
N LEU A 142 9.03 -6.59 -4.40
CA LEU A 142 10.23 -6.64 -3.58
C LEU A 142 9.87 -6.90 -2.10
N PRO A 143 10.71 -7.62 -1.34
CA PRO A 143 10.59 -7.67 0.10
C PRO A 143 10.61 -6.27 0.70
N LYS A 144 9.88 -6.03 1.78
CA LYS A 144 9.84 -4.72 2.45
C LYS A 144 10.95 -4.63 3.50
N VAL A 145 11.51 -3.43 3.68
CA VAL A 145 12.35 -3.15 4.86
C VAL A 145 11.49 -3.31 6.12
N GLY A 146 11.98 -4.07 7.09
CA GLY A 146 11.26 -4.47 8.30
C GLY A 146 10.55 -5.83 8.19
N GLN A 147 10.31 -6.35 6.98
CA GLN A 147 9.69 -7.66 6.79
C GLN A 147 10.61 -8.78 7.30
N THR A 148 10.01 -9.74 8.01
CA THR A 148 10.70 -10.97 8.40
C THR A 148 10.36 -12.08 7.41
N LEU A 149 11.37 -12.72 6.82
CA LEU A 149 11.26 -13.92 6.00
C LEU A 149 11.77 -15.14 6.79
N VAL A 150 11.36 -16.34 6.40
CA VAL A 150 11.89 -17.59 6.94
C VAL A 150 12.66 -18.33 5.86
N LEU A 151 13.92 -18.66 6.14
CA LEU A 151 14.72 -19.53 5.31
C LEU A 151 14.64 -20.95 5.89
N ILE A 152 14.29 -21.92 5.06
CA ILE A 152 14.17 -23.32 5.48
C ILE A 152 14.98 -24.17 4.54
N GLN A 153 15.88 -24.98 5.07
CA GLN A 153 16.61 -25.99 4.31
C GLN A 153 16.09 -27.39 4.62
N ASP A 154 15.98 -28.22 3.59
CA ASP A 154 15.52 -29.61 3.65
C ASP A 154 14.11 -29.74 4.27
N GLU A 155 13.22 -28.79 3.91
CA GLU A 155 11.84 -28.73 4.42
C GLU A 155 11.09 -30.07 4.29
N GLY A 156 10.58 -30.58 5.42
CA GLY A 156 9.85 -31.85 5.52
C GLY A 156 10.72 -33.09 5.75
N LEU A 157 12.05 -32.93 5.89
CA LEU A 157 12.99 -34.01 6.16
C LEU A 157 13.49 -33.99 7.62
N SER A 158 14.10 -35.08 8.09
CA SER A 158 14.68 -35.14 9.44
C SER A 158 15.90 -34.22 9.63
N THR A 159 16.46 -33.69 8.55
CA THR A 159 17.58 -32.73 8.53
C THR A 159 17.11 -31.27 8.38
N GLU A 160 15.80 -31.01 8.54
CA GLU A 160 15.24 -29.68 8.40
C GLU A 160 15.90 -28.69 9.36
N ILE A 161 16.37 -27.58 8.81
CA ILE A 161 16.87 -26.42 9.57
C ILE A 161 16.13 -25.17 9.11
N GLU A 162 15.79 -24.30 10.04
CA GLU A 162 15.11 -23.05 9.72
C GLU A 162 15.76 -21.85 10.43
N GLN A 163 15.67 -20.68 9.79
CA GLN A 163 16.09 -19.42 10.37
C GLN A 163 15.18 -18.28 9.90
N TYR A 164 14.69 -17.50 10.85
CA TYR A 164 13.98 -16.26 10.56
C TYR A 164 15.01 -15.15 10.31
N VAL A 165 14.78 -14.33 9.28
CA VAL A 165 15.66 -13.22 8.91
C VAL A 165 14.84 -11.95 8.71
N ARG A 166 15.15 -10.90 9.46
CA ARG A 166 14.54 -9.58 9.30
C ARG A 166 15.34 -8.73 8.33
N ILE A 167 14.66 -8.17 7.34
CA ILE A 167 15.26 -7.35 6.29
C ILE A 167 15.46 -5.92 6.79
N THR A 168 16.68 -5.41 6.71
CA THR A 168 17.04 -4.04 7.11
C THR A 168 17.26 -3.11 5.91
N LYS A 169 17.58 -3.68 4.75
CA LYS A 169 17.77 -2.94 3.49
C LYS A 169 17.47 -3.86 2.32
N VAL A 170 16.91 -3.30 1.24
CA VAL A 170 16.65 -4.00 -0.02
C VAL A 170 17.24 -3.21 -1.17
N GLU A 171 18.03 -3.88 -2.00
CA GLU A 171 18.58 -3.36 -3.25
C GLU A 171 18.20 -4.32 -4.38
N SER A 172 17.77 -3.80 -5.53
CA SER A 172 17.35 -4.62 -6.67
C SER A 172 18.11 -4.23 -7.94
N LEU A 173 18.57 -5.22 -8.69
CA LEU A 173 19.28 -5.05 -9.95
C LEU A 173 18.72 -6.02 -11.00
N VAL A 174 18.26 -5.51 -12.14
CA VAL A 174 17.93 -6.37 -13.29
C VAL A 174 19.24 -6.84 -13.93
N ARG A 175 19.42 -8.15 -14.03
CA ARG A 175 20.63 -8.77 -14.58
C ARG A 175 20.27 -9.86 -15.59
N GLU A 176 21.04 -9.94 -16.67
CA GLU A 176 20.95 -11.06 -17.63
C GLU A 176 21.66 -12.29 -17.04
N PHE A 177 20.94 -13.40 -16.93
CA PHE A 177 21.45 -14.71 -16.54
C PHE A 177 21.48 -15.65 -17.74
N THR A 178 22.38 -16.63 -17.72
CA THR A 178 22.45 -17.70 -18.74
C THR A 178 22.15 -19.02 -18.06
N ALA A 179 21.08 -19.69 -18.47
CA ALA A 179 20.70 -21.00 -17.97
C ALA A 179 21.65 -22.09 -18.47
N SER A 180 21.63 -23.27 -17.83
CA SER A 180 22.47 -24.42 -18.18
C SER A 180 22.26 -24.95 -19.60
N ASN A 181 21.12 -24.65 -20.22
CA ASN A 181 20.79 -24.96 -21.61
C ASN A 181 21.24 -23.86 -22.61
N GLY A 182 21.95 -22.82 -22.15
CA GLY A 182 22.45 -21.71 -22.96
C GLY A 182 21.46 -20.56 -23.21
N VAL A 183 20.23 -20.65 -22.67
CA VAL A 183 19.21 -19.59 -22.84
C VAL A 183 19.53 -18.39 -21.94
N LYS A 184 19.56 -17.20 -22.54
CA LYS A 184 19.70 -15.92 -21.85
C LYS A 184 18.33 -15.38 -21.43
N TRP A 185 18.25 -14.85 -20.21
CA TRP A 185 17.01 -14.28 -19.67
C TRP A 185 17.31 -13.18 -18.64
N ASN A 186 16.39 -12.24 -18.45
CA ASN A 186 16.53 -11.17 -17.47
C ASN A 186 15.84 -11.55 -16.15
N GLY A 187 16.60 -11.63 -15.07
CA GLY A 187 16.10 -11.83 -13.72
C GLY A 187 16.30 -10.59 -12.86
N LEU A 188 15.44 -10.41 -11.87
CA LEU A 188 15.61 -9.37 -10.86
C LEU A 188 16.42 -9.96 -9.69
N LEU A 189 17.67 -9.51 -9.54
CA LEU A 189 18.51 -9.85 -8.40
C LEU A 189 18.21 -8.90 -7.25
N VAL A 190 17.72 -9.45 -6.15
CA VAL A 190 17.36 -8.67 -4.96
C VAL A 190 18.31 -9.02 -3.83
N THR A 191 19.12 -8.06 -3.41
CA THR A 191 20.02 -8.19 -2.27
C THR A 191 19.32 -7.62 -1.04
N CYS A 192 19.02 -8.49 -0.09
CA CYS A 192 18.42 -8.12 1.19
C CYS A 192 19.50 -8.14 2.26
N THR A 193 19.80 -6.99 2.87
CA THR A 193 20.61 -6.96 4.11
C THR A 193 19.72 -7.45 5.26
N ILE A 194 20.26 -8.34 6.10
CA ILE A 194 19.54 -8.97 7.20
C ILE A 194 20.08 -8.50 8.57
N ALA A 195 19.22 -8.44 9.57
CA ALA A 195 19.56 -7.94 10.91
C ALA A 195 20.59 -8.83 11.62
N ASN A 196 20.35 -10.14 11.65
CA ASN A 196 21.22 -11.13 12.27
C ASN A 196 21.98 -11.90 11.18
N PRO A 197 23.25 -12.28 11.41
CA PRO A 197 23.98 -13.12 10.47
C PRO A 197 23.30 -14.50 10.32
N LEU A 198 23.51 -15.15 9.17
CA LEU A 198 23.05 -16.52 8.98
C LEU A 198 23.73 -17.48 9.98
N LEU A 199 22.93 -18.29 10.67
CA LEU A 199 23.40 -19.29 11.63
C LEU A 199 23.80 -20.60 10.94
N TYR A 200 23.29 -20.83 9.73
CA TYR A 200 23.52 -22.03 8.93
C TYR A 200 23.76 -21.67 7.47
N ASP A 201 24.32 -22.62 6.72
CA ASP A 201 24.38 -22.53 5.26
C ASP A 201 23.01 -22.85 4.65
N PHE A 202 22.56 -22.01 3.73
CA PHE A 202 21.32 -22.22 2.96
C PHE A 202 21.66 -22.44 1.48
N LEU A 203 21.45 -23.67 1.01
CA LEU A 203 21.76 -24.11 -0.35
C LEU A 203 20.61 -23.73 -1.31
N GLY A 204 20.68 -22.52 -1.86
CA GLY A 204 19.75 -22.03 -2.87
C GLY A 204 19.99 -22.65 -4.26
N PRO A 205 18.97 -22.70 -5.14
CA PRO A 205 19.12 -23.16 -6.51
C PRO A 205 20.02 -22.25 -7.34
N VAL A 206 20.63 -22.84 -8.37
CA VAL A 206 21.35 -22.08 -9.41
C VAL A 206 20.40 -21.21 -10.22
N ALA A 207 20.90 -20.12 -10.80
CA ALA A 207 20.09 -19.20 -11.59
C ALA A 207 19.32 -19.91 -12.72
N SER A 208 17.98 -19.86 -12.68
CA SER A 208 17.10 -20.52 -13.64
C SER A 208 15.90 -19.62 -13.99
N PRO A 209 15.43 -19.62 -15.26
CA PRO A 209 14.21 -18.92 -15.65
C PRO A 209 12.93 -19.60 -15.11
N TYR A 210 13.06 -20.81 -14.55
CA TYR A 210 11.97 -21.58 -13.94
C TYR A 210 12.18 -21.72 -12.43
N ASP A 211 11.07 -21.69 -11.70
CA ASP A 211 11.06 -21.94 -10.26
C ASP A 211 11.40 -23.40 -9.95
N ASP A 212 12.51 -23.65 -9.25
CA ASP A 212 12.80 -24.98 -8.68
C ASP A 212 11.78 -25.34 -7.58
N GLN A 213 11.04 -26.43 -7.83
CA GLN A 213 10.03 -26.98 -6.91
C GLN A 213 10.66 -27.84 -5.81
N ASN A 214 11.87 -28.36 -6.02
CA ASN A 214 12.61 -29.23 -5.10
C ASN A 214 13.85 -28.54 -4.52
N ALA A 215 13.87 -27.21 -4.53
CA ALA A 215 14.94 -26.43 -3.93
C ALA A 215 15.19 -26.86 -2.47
N LYS A 216 16.46 -27.13 -2.14
CA LYS A 216 16.87 -27.51 -0.78
C LYS A 216 16.57 -26.38 0.20
N ALA A 217 17.05 -25.18 -0.09
CA ALA A 217 16.68 -23.98 0.65
C ALA A 217 15.50 -23.25 0.01
N LYS A 218 14.47 -22.98 0.80
CA LYS A 218 13.27 -22.25 0.42
C LYS A 218 13.14 -21.00 1.26
N CYS A 219 12.67 -19.93 0.64
CA CYS A 219 12.30 -18.70 1.32
C CYS A 219 10.78 -18.64 1.46
N ARG A 220 10.29 -18.36 2.67
CA ARG A 220 8.88 -18.22 3.00
C ARG A 220 8.61 -16.87 3.63
N ASP A 221 7.40 -16.39 3.44
CA ASP A 221 6.87 -15.27 4.21
C ASP A 221 6.56 -15.71 5.65
N THR A 222 6.30 -14.75 6.53
CA THR A 222 5.91 -15.03 7.92
C THR A 222 4.44 -14.70 8.16
N ARG A 223 3.81 -15.41 9.11
CA ARG A 223 2.48 -15.09 9.63
C ARG A 223 2.56 -14.96 11.13
N VAL A 224 1.78 -14.04 11.70
CA VAL A 224 1.70 -13.91 13.17
C VAL A 224 1.04 -15.15 13.74
N ALA A 225 1.76 -15.85 14.61
CA ALA A 225 1.27 -16.92 15.45
C ALA A 225 1.17 -16.38 16.88
N ASN A 226 -0.05 -16.35 17.42
CA ASN A 226 -0.29 -15.84 18.77
C ASN A 226 0.07 -16.92 19.80
N ALA A 227 1.36 -17.25 19.90
CA ALA A 227 1.84 -18.35 20.72
C ALA A 227 1.90 -17.96 22.20
N ALA A 228 2.47 -16.80 22.55
CA ALA A 228 2.51 -16.31 23.93
C ALA A 228 1.45 -15.23 24.17
N VAL A 229 0.67 -15.40 25.25
CA VAL A 229 -0.31 -14.41 25.72
C VAL A 229 0.33 -13.65 26.87
N TYR A 230 0.50 -12.34 26.69
CA TYR A 230 1.09 -11.44 27.67
C TYR A 230 0.01 -10.69 28.44
N TYR A 231 0.26 -10.49 29.71
CA TYR A 231 -0.58 -9.72 30.63
C TYR A 231 0.28 -8.62 31.26
N GLY A 232 -0.28 -7.43 31.40
CA GLY A 232 0.40 -6.26 31.93
C GLY A 232 -0.54 -5.29 32.63
N ILE A 233 -0.10 -4.04 32.70
CA ILE A 233 -0.77 -2.92 33.35
C ILE A 233 -0.57 -1.68 32.48
N ALA A 234 -1.58 -0.83 32.42
CA ALA A 234 -1.53 0.45 31.72
C ALA A 234 -2.19 1.54 32.56
N LYS A 235 -1.76 2.78 32.31
CA LYS A 235 -2.24 3.97 33.02
C LYS A 235 -3.42 4.59 32.27
N MET A 236 -4.47 4.97 33.00
CA MET A 236 -5.65 5.61 32.43
C MET A 236 -5.34 7.08 32.09
N VAL A 237 -5.84 7.58 30.96
CA VAL A 237 -5.58 8.95 30.48
C VAL A 237 -6.79 9.89 30.55
N ASP A 238 -8.00 9.34 30.63
CA ASP A 238 -9.25 10.10 30.79
C ASP A 238 -9.97 9.67 32.07
N ASP A 239 -10.68 10.61 32.71
CA ASP A 239 -11.53 10.31 33.87
C ASP A 239 -12.65 9.36 33.46
N ALA A 240 -12.99 8.39 34.32
CA ALA A 240 -14.12 7.50 34.12
C ALA A 240 -15.13 7.64 35.26
N SER A 241 -16.40 7.78 34.91
CA SER A 241 -17.51 7.97 35.83
C SER A 241 -18.24 6.67 36.13
N ILE A 242 -19.04 6.68 37.21
CA ILE A 242 -19.95 5.59 37.53
C ILE A 242 -20.93 5.40 36.37
N GLY A 243 -21.11 4.15 35.93
CA GLY A 243 -21.99 3.81 34.80
C GLY A 243 -21.29 3.70 33.45
N ASP A 244 -20.05 4.18 33.33
CA ASP A 244 -19.29 4.08 32.08
C ASP A 244 -18.93 2.62 31.78
N ILE A 245 -18.94 2.28 30.48
CA ILE A 245 -18.53 0.97 29.96
C ILE A 245 -17.25 1.06 29.12
N ARG A 246 -16.60 2.22 29.11
CA ARG A 246 -15.41 2.50 28.31
C ARG A 246 -14.38 3.21 29.17
N VAL A 247 -13.13 2.80 29.06
CA VAL A 247 -11.98 3.47 29.69
C VAL A 247 -10.89 3.68 28.66
N MET A 248 -10.12 4.76 28.81
CA MET A 248 -9.03 5.10 27.91
C MET A 248 -7.70 4.91 28.62
N VAL A 249 -6.82 4.06 28.08
CA VAL A 249 -5.46 3.85 28.58
C VAL A 249 -4.42 4.46 27.66
N ASN A 250 -3.25 4.78 28.20
CA ASN A 250 -2.14 5.38 27.44
C ASN A 250 -1.58 4.45 26.34
N SER A 251 -1.70 3.13 26.51
CA SER A 251 -1.26 2.12 25.55
C SER A 251 -1.91 0.78 25.85
N ILE A 252 -2.31 0.05 24.81
CA ILE A 252 -2.72 -1.37 24.94
C ILE A 252 -1.55 -2.36 24.82
N PHE A 253 -0.35 -1.83 24.58
CA PHE A 253 0.88 -2.59 24.44
C PHE A 253 1.84 -2.32 25.60
N SER A 254 2.59 -3.34 25.97
CA SER A 254 3.78 -3.21 26.83
C SER A 254 5.04 -3.50 26.02
N GLN A 255 6.14 -2.86 26.37
CA GLN A 255 7.44 -3.19 25.80
C GLN A 255 7.86 -4.59 26.27
N LEU A 256 8.32 -5.44 25.35
CA LEU A 256 8.89 -6.75 25.66
C LEU A 256 10.38 -6.80 25.32
N VAL A 257 10.81 -6.19 24.24
CA VAL A 257 12.24 -6.16 23.85
C VAL A 257 12.71 -4.73 23.62
N PRO A 258 13.91 -4.34 24.09
CA PRO A 258 14.48 -3.04 23.78
C PRO A 258 14.63 -2.86 22.27
N SER A 259 14.19 -1.71 21.76
CA SER A 259 14.36 -1.36 20.34
C SER A 259 15.11 -0.03 20.23
N ALA A 260 16.16 -0.01 19.40
CA ALA A 260 16.88 1.22 19.10
C ALA A 260 16.19 1.92 17.93
N GLN A 261 15.73 3.15 18.14
CA GLN A 261 15.14 3.96 17.09
C GLN A 261 16.24 4.60 16.25
N SER A 262 16.22 4.32 14.94
CA SER A 262 16.94 5.07 13.92
C SER A 262 15.92 5.84 13.09
N GLN A 263 16.38 6.89 12.40
CA GLN A 263 15.54 7.70 11.53
C GLN A 263 15.97 7.45 10.09
N THR A 264 15.01 7.09 9.24
CA THR A 264 15.23 6.97 7.80
C THR A 264 14.57 8.14 7.10
N ALA A 265 15.37 8.90 6.35
CA ALA A 265 14.87 9.97 5.51
C ALA A 265 14.22 9.38 4.24
N LEU A 266 13.02 9.84 3.94
CA LEU A 266 12.30 9.60 2.71
C LEU A 266 12.27 10.93 1.96
N ALA A 267 12.94 11.01 0.81
CA ALA A 267 13.11 12.24 0.05
C ALA A 267 12.54 12.10 -1.37
N ASP A 268 11.91 13.16 -1.85
CA ASP A 268 11.36 13.36 -3.19
C ASP A 268 10.49 12.19 -3.68
N LEU A 269 9.66 11.66 -2.78
CA LEU A 269 8.69 10.62 -3.13
C LEU A 269 7.46 11.24 -3.78
N ASN A 270 6.91 10.56 -4.79
CA ASN A 270 5.67 10.98 -5.43
C ASN A 270 4.46 10.54 -4.60
N ALA A 271 3.58 11.48 -4.26
CA ALA A 271 2.37 11.21 -3.48
C ALA A 271 1.35 10.32 -4.21
N ALA A 272 1.42 10.27 -5.54
CA ALA A 272 0.28 9.88 -6.34
C ALA A 272 0.37 8.47 -6.94
N GLY A 273 1.48 7.74 -6.73
CA GLY A 273 1.65 6.35 -7.16
C GLY A 273 1.58 6.14 -8.68
N ASN A 274 2.50 5.34 -9.24
CA ASN A 274 2.51 5.08 -10.68
C ASN A 274 1.67 3.85 -11.00
N LEU A 275 0.63 4.01 -11.81
CA LEU A 275 -0.16 2.94 -12.42
C LEU A 275 -0.03 3.02 -13.94
N ALA A 276 -0.13 1.86 -14.62
CA ALA A 276 -0.06 1.77 -16.07
C ALA A 276 -1.40 1.24 -16.64
N PRO A 277 -2.43 2.08 -16.79
CA PRO A 277 -3.69 1.65 -17.38
C PRO A 277 -3.48 1.16 -18.81
N ILE A 278 -4.12 0.04 -19.18
CA ILE A 278 -4.15 -0.41 -20.57
C ILE A 278 -5.32 0.27 -21.28
N LEU A 279 -5.02 1.07 -22.30
CA LEU A 279 -5.97 1.92 -23.02
C LEU A 279 -6.09 1.48 -24.46
N ALA A 280 -7.31 1.21 -24.91
CA ALA A 280 -7.60 0.88 -26.30
C ALA A 280 -7.21 2.04 -27.22
N SER A 281 -6.33 1.76 -28.17
CA SER A 281 -5.78 2.75 -29.11
C SER A 281 -6.26 2.53 -30.54
N GLY A 282 -6.86 1.37 -30.84
CA GLY A 282 -7.47 1.06 -32.13
C GLY A 282 -8.97 1.41 -32.24
N ALA A 283 -9.53 1.27 -33.45
CA ALA A 283 -10.94 1.58 -33.72
C ALA A 283 -11.90 0.62 -33.01
N THR A 284 -13.02 1.15 -32.52
CA THR A 284 -14.05 0.36 -31.84
C THR A 284 -14.61 -0.70 -32.78
N GLY A 285 -14.56 -1.97 -32.37
CA GLY A 285 -15.10 -3.10 -33.13
C GLY A 285 -14.22 -3.59 -34.29
N VAL A 286 -13.01 -3.05 -34.45
CA VAL A 286 -12.05 -3.47 -35.49
C VAL A 286 -10.87 -4.18 -34.84
N ASP A 287 -10.71 -5.47 -35.14
CA ASP A 287 -9.58 -6.27 -34.65
C ASP A 287 -8.46 -6.31 -35.69
N GLN A 288 -7.22 -6.22 -35.22
CA GLN A 288 -6.04 -6.40 -36.03
C GLN A 288 -5.74 -7.88 -36.20
N ALA A 289 -5.55 -8.31 -37.45
CA ALA A 289 -5.21 -9.68 -37.79
C ALA A 289 -3.69 -9.86 -37.98
N ARG A 290 -3.16 -10.99 -37.53
CA ARG A 290 -1.81 -11.49 -37.86
C ARG A 290 -1.90 -12.95 -38.26
N PHE A 291 -1.20 -13.32 -39.33
CA PHE A 291 -1.15 -14.70 -39.80
C PHE A 291 0.11 -15.39 -39.27
N LEU A 292 -0.07 -16.49 -38.55
CA LEU A 292 1.03 -17.26 -37.97
C LEU A 292 0.74 -18.76 -38.03
N ASN A 293 1.80 -19.55 -38.28
CA ASN A 293 1.77 -21.00 -38.12
C ASN A 293 1.71 -21.44 -36.65
N ILE A 294 0.76 -22.30 -36.32
CA ILE A 294 0.76 -23.08 -35.09
C ILE A 294 1.74 -24.24 -35.29
N THR A 295 2.87 -24.20 -34.59
CA THR A 295 4.02 -25.10 -34.86
C THR A 295 4.03 -26.37 -34.01
N GLY A 296 3.12 -26.50 -33.03
CA GLY A 296 3.04 -27.65 -32.13
C GLY A 296 4.24 -27.81 -31.17
N SER A 297 5.26 -26.95 -31.29
CA SER A 297 6.42 -26.86 -30.41
C SER A 297 6.14 -25.87 -29.30
N LEU A 298 6.31 -26.29 -28.04
CA LEU A 298 5.92 -25.52 -26.85
C LEU A 298 7.12 -25.30 -25.91
N PRO A 299 7.21 -24.15 -25.22
CA PRO A 299 6.28 -23.03 -25.28
C PRO A 299 6.44 -22.23 -26.59
N GLN A 300 5.33 -21.87 -27.23
CA GLN A 300 5.31 -21.01 -28.41
C GLN A 300 5.02 -19.58 -27.98
N LYS A 301 5.93 -18.65 -28.27
CA LYS A 301 5.77 -17.22 -27.97
C LYS A 301 5.39 -16.46 -29.24
N ILE A 302 4.44 -15.53 -29.12
CA ILE A 302 3.90 -14.74 -30.24
C ILE A 302 3.93 -13.26 -29.86
N TYR A 303 4.42 -12.41 -30.77
CA TYR A 303 4.54 -10.98 -30.59
C TYR A 303 3.63 -10.21 -31.55
N PHE A 304 2.87 -9.24 -31.04
CA PHE A 304 1.91 -8.44 -31.82
C PHE A 304 2.38 -7.02 -32.15
N GLY A 305 3.48 -6.56 -31.52
CA GLY A 305 4.18 -5.32 -31.87
C GLY A 305 3.86 -4.14 -30.96
N THR A 306 2.62 -4.06 -30.49
CA THR A 306 2.04 -3.05 -29.57
C THR A 306 1.24 -3.77 -28.49
N GLY A 307 0.87 -3.07 -27.42
CA GLY A 307 0.01 -3.60 -26.37
C GLY A 307 -1.36 -4.04 -26.91
N MET A 308 -2.11 -4.79 -26.11
CA MET A 308 -3.43 -5.29 -26.50
C MET A 308 -4.47 -5.11 -25.39
N VAL A 309 -5.72 -4.86 -25.77
CA VAL A 309 -6.82 -4.71 -24.80
C VAL A 309 -7.07 -6.06 -24.11
N PRO A 310 -7.20 -6.11 -22.76
CA PRO A 310 -7.53 -7.34 -22.05
C PRO A 310 -8.82 -8.00 -22.56
N GLY A 311 -8.80 -9.32 -22.76
CA GLY A 311 -9.93 -10.08 -23.28
C GLY A 311 -10.16 -9.95 -24.79
N SER A 312 -9.32 -9.20 -25.52
CA SER A 312 -9.49 -8.98 -26.95
C SER A 312 -8.85 -10.06 -27.83
N PHE A 313 -7.96 -10.87 -27.26
CA PHE A 313 -7.18 -11.84 -28.03
C PHE A 313 -8.01 -13.07 -28.40
N ARG A 314 -7.97 -13.46 -29.68
CA ARG A 314 -8.61 -14.69 -30.19
C ARG A 314 -7.88 -15.30 -31.38
N CYS A 315 -8.06 -16.61 -31.60
CA CYS A 315 -7.54 -17.34 -32.74
C CYS A 315 -8.69 -17.85 -33.63
N GLY A 316 -8.63 -17.62 -34.94
CA GLY A 316 -9.67 -18.04 -35.87
C GLY A 316 -9.74 -19.56 -36.12
N ALA A 317 -8.63 -20.29 -35.93
CA ALA A 317 -8.54 -21.73 -36.23
C ALA A 317 -8.79 -22.65 -35.01
N VAL A 318 -8.84 -22.12 -33.79
CA VAL A 318 -8.97 -22.92 -32.56
C VAL A 318 -10.27 -22.56 -31.85
N ALA A 319 -11.30 -23.37 -32.07
CA ALA A 319 -12.59 -23.20 -31.41
C ALA A 319 -12.45 -23.38 -29.89
N GLY A 320 -13.04 -22.46 -29.12
CA GLY A 320 -13.01 -22.50 -27.65
C GLY A 320 -11.74 -21.89 -27.02
N LEU A 321 -10.82 -21.34 -27.83
CA LEU A 321 -9.69 -20.55 -27.33
C LEU A 321 -10.15 -19.12 -27.03
N SER A 322 -10.00 -18.69 -25.79
CA SER A 322 -10.42 -17.38 -25.30
C SER A 322 -9.40 -16.79 -24.33
N ASP A 323 -9.15 -15.50 -24.47
CA ASP A 323 -8.46 -14.68 -23.48
C ASP A 323 -9.44 -14.31 -22.34
N ASP A 324 -9.09 -14.65 -21.09
CA ASP A 324 -9.97 -14.43 -19.94
C ASP A 324 -9.90 -13.01 -19.35
N GLY A 325 -9.03 -12.15 -19.89
CA GLY A 325 -8.85 -10.78 -19.42
C GLY A 325 -8.03 -10.64 -18.13
N THR A 326 -7.59 -11.75 -17.53
CA THR A 326 -6.77 -11.78 -16.30
C THR A 326 -5.29 -12.08 -16.57
N GLY A 327 -4.95 -12.37 -17.82
CA GLY A 327 -3.61 -12.75 -18.27
C GLY A 327 -3.48 -14.24 -18.58
N ASN A 328 -4.56 -15.03 -18.51
CA ASN A 328 -4.55 -16.43 -18.92
C ASN A 328 -5.22 -16.63 -20.27
N LEU A 329 -4.62 -17.52 -21.06
CA LEU A 329 -5.21 -18.01 -22.29
C LEU A 329 -5.91 -19.34 -22.00
N MET A 330 -7.22 -19.38 -22.23
CA MET A 330 -8.08 -20.52 -21.89
C MET A 330 -8.51 -21.27 -23.14
N LEU A 331 -8.45 -22.60 -23.12
CA LEU A 331 -9.08 -23.48 -24.11
C LEU A 331 -10.13 -24.32 -23.39
N ASN A 332 -11.41 -24.12 -23.70
CA ASN A 332 -12.53 -24.84 -23.06
C ASN A 332 -12.44 -24.83 -21.52
N ALA A 333 -12.14 -23.66 -20.94
CA ALA A 333 -11.95 -23.44 -19.49
C ALA A 333 -10.69 -24.08 -18.85
N VAL A 334 -9.73 -24.55 -19.64
CA VAL A 334 -8.40 -24.98 -19.15
C VAL A 334 -7.34 -23.98 -19.58
N ALA A 335 -6.45 -23.56 -18.67
CA ALA A 335 -5.34 -22.66 -19.00
C ALA A 335 -4.31 -23.36 -19.89
N VAL A 336 -4.06 -22.80 -21.08
CA VAL A 336 -3.14 -23.33 -22.10
C VAL A 336 -2.01 -22.36 -22.44
N GLY A 337 -1.96 -21.21 -21.76
CA GLY A 337 -0.97 -20.17 -21.98
C GLY A 337 -1.24 -18.91 -21.16
N THR A 338 -0.45 -17.87 -21.42
CA THR A 338 -0.58 -16.54 -20.80
C THR A 338 -0.58 -15.44 -21.85
N VAL A 339 -1.16 -14.30 -21.49
CA VAL A 339 -1.23 -13.08 -22.30
C VAL A 339 -0.65 -11.92 -21.49
N ASP A 340 0.39 -11.29 -22.02
CA ASP A 340 0.91 -10.01 -21.53
C ASP A 340 0.32 -8.88 -22.38
N TYR A 341 -0.66 -8.19 -21.80
CA TYR A 341 -1.38 -7.11 -22.44
C TYR A 341 -0.55 -5.84 -22.65
N THR A 342 0.45 -5.60 -21.80
CA THR A 342 1.29 -4.40 -21.86
C THR A 342 2.25 -4.50 -23.04
N THR A 343 2.91 -5.65 -23.19
CA THR A 343 3.89 -5.87 -24.28
C THR A 343 3.26 -6.41 -25.55
N GLY A 344 2.01 -6.86 -25.49
CA GLY A 344 1.33 -7.51 -26.61
C GLY A 344 1.96 -8.87 -26.95
N THR A 345 2.25 -9.66 -25.93
CA THR A 345 2.91 -10.96 -26.06
C THR A 345 1.99 -12.08 -25.60
N VAL A 346 1.90 -13.17 -26.37
CA VAL A 346 1.16 -14.38 -25.98
C VAL A 346 2.13 -15.54 -25.87
N VAL A 347 2.06 -16.30 -24.78
CA VAL A 347 2.85 -17.52 -24.57
C VAL A 347 1.90 -18.71 -24.48
N ILE A 348 1.99 -19.62 -25.43
CA ILE A 348 1.23 -20.87 -25.44
C ILE A 348 2.12 -21.94 -24.81
N THR A 349 1.66 -22.56 -23.74
CA THR A 349 2.42 -23.57 -22.97
C THR A 349 1.87 -24.99 -23.12
N ALA A 350 0.65 -25.13 -23.66
CA ALA A 350 0.01 -26.42 -23.91
C ALA A 350 -0.46 -26.56 -25.37
N SER A 351 -0.65 -27.80 -25.83
CA SER A 351 -1.08 -28.07 -27.20
C SER A 351 -2.48 -27.53 -27.45
N LEU A 352 -2.67 -26.81 -28.55
CA LEU A 352 -3.97 -26.26 -28.96
C LEU A 352 -4.77 -27.24 -29.83
N GLY A 353 -4.24 -28.43 -30.12
CA GLY A 353 -4.92 -29.45 -30.95
C GLY A 353 -5.05 -29.11 -32.43
N ALA A 354 -4.40 -28.03 -32.91
CA ALA A 354 -4.38 -27.60 -34.30
C ALA A 354 -2.93 -27.24 -34.73
N THR A 355 -2.60 -27.47 -36.00
CA THR A 355 -1.32 -27.07 -36.63
C THR A 355 -1.58 -26.41 -37.99
N GLY A 356 -0.71 -25.48 -38.39
CA GLY A 356 -0.83 -24.75 -39.66
C GLY A 356 -1.12 -23.24 -39.51
N ASN A 357 -1.24 -22.55 -40.63
CA ASN A 357 -1.35 -21.09 -40.68
C ASN A 357 -2.75 -20.63 -40.26
N SER A 358 -2.84 -19.76 -39.27
CA SER A 358 -4.10 -19.24 -38.73
C SER A 358 -4.06 -17.72 -38.60
N ALA A 359 -5.23 -17.08 -38.70
CA ALA A 359 -5.43 -15.68 -38.35
C ALA A 359 -5.63 -15.53 -36.84
N TRP A 360 -4.82 -14.67 -36.24
CA TRP A 360 -4.87 -14.27 -34.84
C TRP A 360 -5.32 -12.83 -34.75
N TYR A 361 -6.27 -12.55 -33.87
CA TYR A 361 -6.90 -11.24 -33.75
C TYR A 361 -6.60 -10.63 -32.38
N PHE A 362 -6.35 -9.32 -32.35
CA PHE A 362 -6.18 -8.54 -31.13
C PHE A 362 -6.66 -7.10 -31.35
N LYS A 363 -7.00 -6.38 -30.27
CA LYS A 363 -7.26 -4.93 -30.32
C LYS A 363 -6.04 -4.18 -29.78
N PRO A 364 -5.40 -3.29 -30.57
CA PRO A 364 -4.27 -2.49 -30.11
C PRO A 364 -4.58 -1.67 -28.86
N ALA A 365 -3.60 -1.59 -27.97
CA ALA A 365 -3.64 -0.78 -26.77
C ALA A 365 -2.27 -0.19 -26.42
N ALA A 366 -2.28 0.91 -25.66
CA ALA A 366 -1.09 1.47 -25.04
C ALA A 366 -1.21 1.42 -23.51
N ALA A 367 -0.07 1.31 -22.83
CA ALA A 367 0.00 1.26 -21.36
C ALA A 367 0.85 2.42 -20.81
N PRO A 368 0.38 3.68 -20.94
CA PRO A 368 1.11 4.82 -20.40
C PRO A 368 1.20 4.76 -18.87
N GLN A 369 2.37 5.09 -18.33
CA GLN A 369 2.54 5.29 -16.89
C GLN A 369 1.85 6.61 -16.50
N ARG A 370 0.97 6.57 -15.51
CA ARG A 370 0.34 7.76 -14.95
C ARG A 370 0.24 7.73 -13.44
N VAL A 371 0.04 8.94 -12.94
CA VAL A 371 -0.33 9.26 -11.57
C VAL A 371 -1.73 8.72 -11.28
N SER A 372 -1.92 8.22 -10.07
CA SER A 372 -3.21 7.73 -9.60
C SER A 372 -4.05 8.87 -9.01
N GLU A 373 -5.32 8.94 -9.40
CA GLU A 373 -6.38 9.52 -8.57
C GLU A 373 -6.47 8.75 -7.26
N THR A 374 -6.86 9.46 -6.21
CA THR A 374 -6.87 8.89 -4.86
C THR A 374 -8.19 9.12 -4.14
N ALA A 375 -8.59 8.17 -3.30
CA ALA A 375 -9.72 8.27 -2.40
C ALA A 375 -9.48 7.41 -1.16
N SER A 376 -10.24 7.68 -0.10
CA SER A 376 -10.16 6.88 1.12
C SER A 376 -11.54 6.69 1.74
N ILE A 377 -11.72 5.56 2.41
CA ILE A 377 -12.77 5.36 3.41
C ILE A 377 -12.09 5.32 4.76
N ASP A 378 -12.39 6.28 5.63
CA ASP A 378 -11.88 6.28 6.99
C ASP A 378 -12.58 5.18 7.80
N VAL A 379 -11.81 4.44 8.61
CA VAL A 379 -12.33 3.34 9.42
C VAL A 379 -12.58 3.84 10.84
N ASP A 380 -13.83 3.87 11.25
CA ASP A 380 -14.27 4.19 12.61
C ASP A 380 -15.05 3.02 13.22
N THR A 381 -15.43 3.14 14.49
CA THR A 381 -16.19 2.08 15.20
C THR A 381 -17.58 1.81 14.60
N THR A 382 -18.15 2.75 13.85
CA THR A 382 -19.49 2.62 13.26
C THR A 382 -19.45 1.90 11.93
N ASN A 383 -18.41 2.12 11.13
CA ASN A 383 -18.27 1.57 9.79
C ASN A 383 -17.23 0.43 9.67
N ARG A 384 -16.64 -0.01 10.79
CA ARG A 384 -15.71 -1.14 10.81
C ARG A 384 -16.40 -2.43 10.39
N GLY A 385 -15.96 -3.01 9.29
CA GLY A 385 -16.44 -4.29 8.80
C GLY A 385 -15.41 -4.96 7.91
N ASN A 386 -15.71 -6.16 7.40
CA ASN A 386 -14.86 -6.79 6.39
C ASN A 386 -15.27 -6.40 4.97
N VAL A 387 -16.48 -5.89 4.77
CA VAL A 387 -17.02 -5.56 3.44
C VAL A 387 -17.08 -4.05 3.29
N TYR A 388 -16.46 -3.55 2.21
CA TYR A 388 -16.47 -2.14 1.85
C TYR A 388 -16.93 -1.95 0.41
N THR A 389 -17.60 -0.84 0.16
CA THR A 389 -17.99 -0.41 -1.18
C THR A 389 -17.74 1.08 -1.37
N ILE A 390 -17.33 1.45 -2.58
CA ILE A 390 -17.16 2.84 -3.00
C ILE A 390 -17.46 2.93 -4.50
N THR A 391 -17.96 4.07 -4.95
CA THR A 391 -18.05 4.39 -6.37
C THR A 391 -16.95 5.37 -6.72
N LEU A 392 -15.98 4.93 -7.50
CA LEU A 392 -14.86 5.74 -7.96
C LEU A 392 -15.28 6.56 -9.18
N ASN A 393 -15.06 7.88 -9.11
CA ASN A 393 -15.38 8.79 -10.20
C ASN A 393 -14.17 9.72 -10.46
N PRO A 394 -13.61 9.73 -11.68
CA PRO A 394 -13.98 8.96 -12.87
C PRO A 394 -13.79 7.44 -12.69
N ALA A 395 -14.63 6.63 -13.34
CA ALA A 395 -14.54 5.17 -13.27
C ALA A 395 -13.18 4.68 -13.82
N PRO A 396 -12.43 3.82 -13.08
CA PRO A 396 -11.14 3.32 -13.52
C PRO A 396 -11.21 2.42 -14.75
N LYS A 397 -10.09 2.36 -15.48
CA LYS A 397 -9.87 1.40 -16.56
C LYS A 397 -9.44 0.02 -16.02
N PRO A 398 -9.59 -1.06 -16.81
CA PRO A 398 -9.09 -2.37 -16.42
C PRO A 398 -7.64 -2.37 -16.00
N ARG A 399 -7.35 -3.03 -14.87
CA ARG A 399 -6.01 -3.15 -14.26
C ARG A 399 -5.41 -1.82 -13.80
N ALA A 400 -6.27 -0.85 -13.51
CA ALA A 400 -5.86 0.49 -13.12
C ALA A 400 -6.41 0.88 -11.74
N LEU A 401 -6.67 -0.08 -10.85
CA LEU A 401 -7.04 0.13 -9.45
C LEU A 401 -6.11 -0.65 -8.52
N LYS A 402 -5.62 0.04 -7.49
CA LYS A 402 -4.97 -0.52 -6.32
C LYS A 402 -5.69 -0.06 -5.06
N VAL A 403 -5.85 -0.96 -4.10
CA VAL A 403 -6.46 -0.70 -2.80
C VAL A 403 -5.45 -1.05 -1.71
N SER A 404 -5.35 -0.24 -0.66
CA SER A 404 -4.53 -0.53 0.52
C SER A 404 -5.36 -0.39 1.79
N TYR A 405 -5.21 -1.31 2.73
CA TYR A 405 -5.87 -1.21 4.04
C TYR A 405 -4.91 -1.63 5.15
N MET A 406 -5.10 -1.07 6.35
CA MET A 406 -4.31 -1.44 7.52
C MET A 406 -5.11 -2.38 8.42
N ALA A 407 -4.51 -3.49 8.83
CA ALA A 407 -5.05 -4.36 9.88
C ALA A 407 -3.91 -4.86 10.79
N GLN A 408 -4.14 -4.82 12.10
CA GLN A 408 -3.17 -5.20 13.12
C GLN A 408 -1.82 -4.46 12.96
N GLY A 409 -1.86 -3.18 12.56
CA GLY A 409 -0.69 -2.34 12.31
C GLY A 409 0.05 -2.60 10.99
N ASN A 410 -0.41 -3.54 10.15
CA ASN A 410 0.23 -3.89 8.89
C ASN A 410 -0.60 -3.42 7.69
N TRP A 411 0.06 -2.85 6.69
CA TRP A 411 -0.54 -2.47 5.40
C TRP A 411 -0.61 -3.65 4.43
N TYR A 412 -1.83 -3.98 4.03
CA TYR A 412 -2.16 -4.96 3.00
C TYR A 412 -2.56 -4.25 1.71
N GLU A 413 -2.30 -4.88 0.57
CA GLU A 413 -2.61 -4.32 -0.75
C GLU A 413 -3.41 -5.33 -1.58
N LEU A 414 -4.40 -4.81 -2.31
CA LEU A 414 -5.20 -5.52 -3.28
C LEU A 414 -5.06 -4.82 -4.64
N GLU A 415 -4.95 -5.59 -5.71
CA GLU A 415 -4.78 -5.06 -7.06
C GLU A 415 -5.87 -5.60 -7.99
N ASP A 416 -6.36 -4.74 -8.87
CA ASP A 416 -7.25 -5.12 -9.95
C ASP A 416 -6.49 -5.93 -11.01
N GLN A 417 -6.88 -7.20 -11.17
CA GLN A 417 -6.27 -8.15 -12.09
C GLN A 417 -6.89 -8.10 -13.49
N GLY A 418 -7.91 -7.27 -13.71
CA GLY A 418 -8.68 -7.31 -14.95
C GLY A 418 -9.82 -8.31 -14.90
N GLY A 419 -10.51 -8.49 -16.02
CA GLY A 419 -11.63 -9.41 -16.16
C GLY A 419 -12.33 -9.24 -17.50
N ALA A 420 -13.23 -10.18 -17.85
CA ALA A 420 -13.97 -10.13 -19.10
C ALA A 420 -15.10 -9.07 -19.07
N GLY A 421 -15.21 -8.27 -20.12
CA GLY A 421 -16.27 -7.27 -20.27
C GLY A 421 -16.09 -6.03 -19.39
N ASN A 422 -17.16 -5.60 -18.71
CA ASN A 422 -17.18 -4.39 -17.87
C ASN A 422 -16.92 -4.68 -16.38
N GLN A 423 -16.45 -5.88 -16.03
CA GLN A 423 -16.14 -6.26 -14.65
C GLN A 423 -14.69 -6.69 -14.49
N GLY A 424 -14.06 -6.27 -13.40
CA GLY A 424 -12.72 -6.66 -12.96
C GLY A 424 -12.76 -7.40 -11.64
N VAL A 425 -11.71 -8.18 -11.39
CA VAL A 425 -11.52 -8.92 -10.14
C VAL A 425 -10.35 -8.30 -9.38
N ILE A 426 -10.60 -7.91 -8.14
CA ILE A 426 -9.60 -7.36 -7.22
C ILE A 426 -9.10 -8.49 -6.33
N ARG A 427 -7.79 -8.69 -6.21
CA ARG A 427 -7.20 -9.69 -5.33
C ARG A 427 -5.93 -9.18 -4.67
N GLY A 428 -5.69 -9.63 -3.44
CA GLY A 428 -4.37 -9.52 -2.83
C GLY A 428 -3.41 -10.55 -3.41
N SER A 429 -2.17 -10.53 -2.92
CA SER A 429 -1.14 -11.53 -3.25
C SER A 429 -1.57 -12.98 -2.98
N ASP A 430 -2.54 -13.17 -2.07
CA ASP A 430 -3.25 -14.41 -1.81
C ASP A 430 -4.71 -14.11 -1.41
N GLY A 431 -5.61 -15.09 -1.57
CA GLY A 431 -7.02 -14.98 -1.21
C GLY A 431 -7.28 -14.71 0.28
N SER A 432 -6.30 -14.98 1.16
CA SER A 432 -6.37 -14.64 2.58
C SER A 432 -6.20 -13.15 2.89
N VAL A 433 -5.68 -12.35 1.95
CA VAL A 433 -5.50 -10.90 2.09
C VAL A 433 -6.79 -10.15 1.74
N GLY A 434 -7.66 -10.73 0.92
CA GLY A 434 -8.91 -10.13 0.52
C GLY A 434 -9.17 -10.27 -0.97
N SER A 435 -10.43 -10.08 -1.33
CA SER A 435 -10.90 -10.18 -2.71
C SER A 435 -12.08 -9.26 -2.96
N GLY A 436 -12.28 -8.88 -4.21
CA GLY A 436 -13.37 -8.00 -4.59
C GLY A 436 -13.61 -7.97 -6.08
N THR A 437 -14.49 -7.08 -6.48
CA THR A 437 -14.84 -6.82 -7.86
C THR A 437 -14.93 -5.33 -8.10
N ILE A 438 -14.73 -4.95 -9.36
CA ILE A 438 -14.89 -3.58 -9.84
C ILE A 438 -15.74 -3.58 -11.10
N ASN A 439 -16.61 -2.59 -11.25
CA ASN A 439 -17.35 -2.35 -12.48
C ASN A 439 -16.75 -1.16 -13.22
N TYR A 440 -16.13 -1.39 -14.38
CA TYR A 440 -15.43 -0.35 -15.16
C TYR A 440 -16.34 0.69 -15.80
N THR A 441 -17.65 0.45 -15.85
CA THR A 441 -18.63 1.42 -16.36
C THR A 441 -19.12 2.36 -15.27
N THR A 442 -19.44 1.81 -14.09
CA THR A 442 -19.98 2.61 -12.99
C THR A 442 -18.91 3.11 -12.03
N GLY A 443 -17.72 2.51 -12.04
CA GLY A 443 -16.66 2.75 -11.06
C GLY A 443 -16.93 2.12 -9.70
N THR A 444 -17.99 1.32 -9.55
CA THR A 444 -18.35 0.68 -8.29
C THR A 444 -17.38 -0.42 -7.94
N VAL A 445 -16.77 -0.30 -6.77
CA VAL A 445 -15.90 -1.29 -6.14
C VAL A 445 -16.66 -1.95 -4.99
N VAL A 446 -16.62 -3.28 -4.93
CA VAL A 446 -17.13 -4.07 -3.81
C VAL A 446 -16.04 -5.05 -3.40
N MET A 447 -15.60 -5.01 -2.16
CA MET A 447 -14.51 -5.84 -1.69
C MET A 447 -14.75 -6.38 -0.28
N THR A 448 -14.17 -7.55 -0.02
CA THR A 448 -14.08 -8.19 1.28
C THR A 448 -12.61 -8.26 1.67
N LEU A 449 -12.24 -7.58 2.75
CA LEU A 449 -10.89 -7.58 3.32
C LEU A 449 -10.61 -8.90 4.05
N GLY A 450 -9.35 -9.34 4.06
CA GLY A 450 -8.94 -10.57 4.72
C GLY A 450 -8.90 -10.50 6.25
N ALA A 451 -8.85 -9.28 6.79
CA ALA A 451 -8.88 -9.01 8.23
C ALA A 451 -9.65 -7.71 8.50
N LEU A 452 -10.20 -7.58 9.71
CA LEU A 452 -10.86 -6.36 10.16
C LEU A 452 -9.85 -5.20 10.15
N PRO A 453 -10.13 -4.09 9.45
CA PRO A 453 -9.23 -2.97 9.44
C PRO A 453 -9.20 -2.27 10.80
N ASP A 454 -8.10 -1.58 11.09
CA ASP A 454 -7.88 -0.92 12.37
C ASP A 454 -8.72 0.37 12.47
N VAL A 455 -9.35 0.61 13.61
CA VAL A 455 -10.08 1.86 13.87
C VAL A 455 -9.10 3.03 13.93
N GLY A 456 -9.44 4.14 13.29
CA GLY A 456 -8.55 5.29 13.09
C GLY A 456 -7.71 5.19 11.81
N SER A 457 -7.65 4.01 11.17
CA SER A 457 -6.97 3.84 9.88
C SER A 457 -7.87 4.18 8.69
N SER A 458 -7.44 3.83 7.48
CA SER A 458 -8.22 4.06 6.26
C SER A 458 -8.00 3.00 5.22
N VAL A 459 -9.05 2.74 4.45
CA VAL A 459 -8.96 1.98 3.21
C VAL A 459 -8.70 2.97 2.08
N LEU A 460 -7.51 2.90 1.47
CA LEU A 460 -7.02 3.80 0.44
C LEU A 460 -7.25 3.18 -0.94
N PHE A 461 -7.67 4.01 -1.89
CA PHE A 461 -7.89 3.65 -3.28
C PHE A 461 -7.00 4.52 -4.16
N PHE A 462 -6.28 3.90 -5.07
CA PHE A 462 -5.42 4.54 -6.06
C PHE A 462 -5.85 4.04 -7.43
N TRP A 463 -6.26 4.92 -8.33
CA TRP A 463 -6.68 4.48 -9.66
C TRP A 463 -6.36 5.48 -10.77
N SER A 464 -6.28 5.02 -12.02
CA SER A 464 -6.08 5.92 -13.16
C SER A 464 -7.39 6.16 -13.93
N PRO A 465 -7.79 7.43 -14.16
CA PRO A 465 -9.02 7.76 -14.87
C PRO A 465 -8.86 7.70 -16.40
N PRO A 466 -9.96 7.54 -17.16
CA PRO A 466 -9.93 7.46 -18.62
C PRO A 466 -9.93 8.81 -19.35
N SER A 467 -10.24 9.91 -18.68
CA SER A 467 -10.67 11.18 -19.31
C SER A 467 -9.59 12.02 -19.99
N GLN A 468 -8.34 11.57 -20.01
CA GLN A 468 -7.21 12.36 -20.56
C GLN A 468 -6.57 11.76 -21.81
N TYR A 469 -7.18 10.72 -22.36
CA TYR A 469 -6.70 10.05 -23.56
C TYR A 469 -7.75 10.07 -24.66
N PHE A 470 -7.36 10.56 -25.82
CA PHE A 470 -8.22 10.64 -26.99
C PHE A 470 -7.75 9.64 -28.02
N ASN A 471 -8.66 8.76 -28.43
CA ASN A 471 -8.44 7.85 -29.53
C ASN A 471 -8.63 8.60 -30.85
N ARG A 472 -7.55 8.73 -31.61
CA ARG A 472 -7.48 9.50 -32.85
C ARG A 472 -7.40 8.60 -34.08
N VAL A 473 -7.76 7.32 -33.96
CA VAL A 473 -7.70 6.35 -35.07
C VAL A 473 -8.56 6.72 -36.27
N THR A 474 -9.64 7.47 -36.08
CA THR A 474 -10.52 7.92 -37.18
C THR A 474 -10.02 9.19 -37.88
N SER A 475 -8.90 9.74 -37.43
CA SER A 475 -8.33 10.96 -38.00
C SER A 475 -7.75 10.67 -39.39
N THR A 476 -8.01 11.56 -40.33
CA THR A 476 -7.45 11.47 -41.68
C THR A 476 -6.01 11.99 -41.68
N VAL A 477 -5.04 11.08 -41.88
CA VAL A 477 -3.63 11.46 -42.03
C VAL A 477 -3.35 11.84 -43.48
N GLN A 478 -2.62 12.93 -43.69
CA GLN A 478 -2.25 13.36 -45.03
C GLN A 478 -1.31 12.35 -45.69
N ALA A 479 -1.56 12.08 -46.97
CA ALA A 479 -0.67 11.25 -47.77
C ALA A 479 0.75 11.88 -47.85
N PRO A 480 1.80 11.07 -47.78
CA PRO A 480 3.17 11.53 -47.95
C PRO A 480 3.39 12.28 -49.25
N ARG A 481 4.18 13.36 -49.13
CA ARG A 481 4.37 14.34 -50.20
C ARG A 481 5.84 14.67 -50.40
N VAL A 482 6.17 14.95 -51.65
CA VAL A 482 7.44 15.53 -52.07
C VAL A 482 7.31 17.04 -51.99
N GLN A 483 8.23 17.69 -51.29
CA GLN A 483 8.23 19.13 -51.13
C GLN A 483 9.47 19.73 -51.77
N PHE A 484 9.28 20.76 -52.60
CA PHE A 484 10.33 21.67 -53.01
C PHE A 484 10.12 23.01 -52.32
N GLN A 485 11.22 23.61 -51.90
CA GLN A 485 11.27 24.98 -51.43
C GLN A 485 11.93 25.84 -52.50
N VAL A 486 11.12 26.66 -53.16
CA VAL A 486 11.60 27.64 -54.11
C VAL A 486 11.75 28.98 -53.39
N ALA A 487 12.97 29.22 -52.92
CA ALA A 487 13.38 30.54 -52.45
C ALA A 487 13.57 31.45 -53.68
N THR A 488 12.85 32.56 -53.71
CA THR A 488 13.06 33.61 -54.69
C THR A 488 13.90 34.71 -54.05
N ALA A 489 14.70 35.44 -54.83
CA ALA A 489 15.34 36.65 -54.32
C ALA A 489 14.28 37.64 -53.77
N SER A 490 14.69 38.58 -52.91
CA SER A 490 13.80 39.55 -52.25
C SER A 490 12.94 40.35 -53.22
N ASP A 491 13.39 40.50 -54.47
CA ASP A 491 12.77 41.20 -55.57
C ASP A 491 12.12 40.26 -56.59
N GLN A 492 11.98 38.95 -56.32
CA GLN A 492 11.47 37.94 -57.25
C GLN A 492 10.24 37.18 -56.70
N LYS A 493 9.37 36.70 -57.61
CA LYS A 493 8.12 35.99 -57.33
C LYS A 493 7.79 34.96 -58.45
N LEU A 494 7.45 33.71 -58.09
CA LEU A 494 7.24 32.53 -58.96
C LEU A 494 5.97 32.58 -59.82
N ILE A 495 6.04 32.31 -61.12
CA ILE A 495 4.89 32.33 -62.06
C ILE A 495 3.93 31.13 -61.82
N PRO A 496 2.65 31.36 -61.47
CA PRO A 496 1.72 30.33 -60.98
C PRO A 496 1.51 29.11 -61.89
N SER A 497 1.58 29.25 -63.23
CA SER A 497 1.40 28.15 -64.20
C SER A 497 2.68 27.59 -64.81
N SER A 498 3.85 27.98 -64.28
CA SER A 498 5.15 27.59 -64.86
C SER A 498 5.74 26.32 -64.25
N VAL A 499 5.11 25.77 -63.20
CA VAL A 499 5.68 24.70 -62.39
C VAL A 499 5.37 23.34 -63.00
N THR A 500 6.40 22.59 -63.36
CA THR A 500 6.30 21.19 -63.83
C THR A 500 7.20 20.31 -62.99
N ILE A 501 6.71 19.16 -62.53
CA ILE A 501 7.50 18.14 -61.83
C ILE A 501 7.48 16.85 -62.63
N THR A 502 8.65 16.27 -62.90
CA THR A 502 8.79 14.99 -63.59
C THR A 502 9.57 14.00 -62.74
N TRP A 503 9.18 12.72 -62.77
CA TRP A 503 9.92 11.62 -62.13
C TRP A 503 9.74 10.32 -62.91
N ASP A 504 10.53 9.30 -62.57
CA ASP A 504 10.44 7.96 -63.18
C ASP A 504 10.17 6.92 -62.08
N ASN A 505 9.22 6.02 -62.35
CA ASN A 505 8.89 4.86 -61.51
C ASN A 505 8.76 3.58 -62.37
N GLY A 506 9.68 3.40 -63.33
CA GLY A 506 9.64 2.38 -64.40
C GLY A 506 8.90 2.84 -65.67
N VAL A 507 8.20 3.98 -65.58
CA VAL A 507 7.53 4.72 -66.66
C VAL A 507 7.65 6.21 -66.30
N ALA A 508 7.83 7.07 -67.30
CA ALA A 508 7.89 8.53 -67.09
C ALA A 508 6.56 9.07 -66.54
N LYS A 509 6.65 9.89 -65.49
CA LYS A 509 5.52 10.50 -64.76
C LYS A 509 5.68 12.00 -64.67
N SER A 510 4.56 12.74 -64.73
CA SER A 510 4.61 14.20 -64.59
C SER A 510 3.37 14.82 -63.96
N VAL A 511 3.56 15.99 -63.35
CA VAL A 511 2.48 16.92 -62.99
C VAL A 511 2.84 18.33 -63.42
N THR A 512 1.82 19.12 -63.77
CA THR A 512 1.97 20.55 -64.14
C THR A 512 0.97 21.41 -63.36
N SER A 513 1.37 22.62 -62.98
CA SER A 513 0.54 23.59 -62.27
C SER A 513 -0.39 24.36 -63.20
N ASP A 514 -1.65 24.55 -62.81
CA ASP A 514 -2.56 25.50 -63.44
C ASP A 514 -2.34 26.96 -62.96
N ALA A 515 -3.20 27.90 -63.35
CA ALA A 515 -3.14 29.30 -62.91
C ALA A 515 -3.39 29.50 -61.40
N ASN A 516 -4.06 28.55 -60.75
CA ASN A 516 -4.33 28.56 -59.31
C ASN A 516 -3.19 27.91 -58.51
N GLY A 517 -2.18 27.37 -59.19
CA GLY A 517 -1.08 26.62 -58.59
C GLY A 517 -1.49 25.20 -58.18
N ILE A 518 -2.52 24.60 -58.76
CA ILE A 518 -2.92 23.21 -58.52
C ILE A 518 -2.15 22.31 -59.49
N LEU A 519 -1.47 21.28 -58.96
CA LEU A 519 -0.76 20.28 -59.74
C LEU A 519 -1.69 19.13 -60.11
N SER A 520 -1.69 18.74 -61.38
CA SER A 520 -2.46 17.59 -61.89
C SER A 520 -1.66 16.78 -62.91
N GLY A 521 -2.00 15.48 -63.06
CA GLY A 521 -1.29 14.51 -63.89
C GLY A 521 -1.20 13.14 -63.20
N ASP A 522 0.01 12.59 -63.08
CA ASP A 522 0.29 11.32 -62.37
C ASP A 522 0.31 11.44 -60.83
N GLY A 523 0.03 12.63 -60.33
CA GLY A 523 -0.12 12.95 -58.92
C GLY A 523 -1.01 14.17 -58.77
N THR A 524 -1.27 14.50 -57.52
CA THR A 524 -1.96 15.75 -57.14
C THR A 524 -0.99 16.60 -56.34
N GLY A 525 -1.31 17.87 -56.15
CA GLY A 525 -0.44 18.74 -55.35
C GLY A 525 -0.74 20.20 -55.57
N TYR A 526 0.11 21.05 -55.03
CA TYR A 526 -0.08 22.48 -55.14
C TYR A 526 1.23 23.25 -55.02
N VAL A 527 1.16 24.50 -55.45
CA VAL A 527 2.17 25.53 -55.30
C VAL A 527 1.57 26.59 -54.38
N ARG A 528 2.11 26.71 -53.17
CA ARG A 528 1.74 27.77 -52.21
C ARG A 528 2.96 28.61 -51.84
N TRP A 529 2.72 29.71 -51.15
CA TRP A 529 3.76 30.50 -50.50
C TRP A 529 3.48 30.53 -49.03
N GLN A 530 4.56 30.43 -48.27
CA GLN A 530 4.50 30.45 -46.83
C GLN A 530 5.82 31.03 -46.33
N ASN A 531 5.77 32.04 -45.48
CA ASN A 531 6.92 32.62 -44.79
C ASN A 531 8.12 32.97 -45.69
N GLY A 532 7.88 33.60 -46.85
CA GLY A 532 8.97 34.07 -47.73
C GLY A 532 9.50 33.05 -48.73
N VAL A 533 8.90 31.85 -48.82
CA VAL A 533 9.33 30.77 -49.72
C VAL A 533 8.12 30.13 -50.41
N TYR A 534 8.27 29.75 -51.68
CA TYR A 534 7.26 28.96 -52.39
C TYR A 534 7.42 27.49 -52.02
N GLN A 535 6.38 26.91 -51.44
CA GLN A 535 6.30 25.48 -51.22
C GLN A 535 5.56 24.84 -52.39
N VAL A 536 6.28 24.01 -53.14
CA VAL A 536 5.68 23.16 -54.18
C VAL A 536 5.56 21.77 -53.57
N GLU A 537 4.35 21.29 -53.39
CA GLU A 537 4.08 19.98 -52.81
C GLU A 537 3.42 19.06 -53.83
N LEU A 538 3.97 17.87 -54.02
CA LEU A 538 3.45 16.80 -54.87
C LEU A 538 3.10 15.58 -54.02
N VAL A 539 1.89 15.07 -54.17
CA VAL A 539 1.42 13.78 -53.68
C VAL A 539 1.29 12.84 -54.88
N PRO A 540 2.25 11.93 -55.11
CA PRO A 540 2.14 10.95 -56.18
C PRO A 540 0.95 10.02 -55.95
N THR A 541 0.24 9.65 -57.02
CA THR A 541 -0.92 8.72 -56.92
C THR A 541 -0.47 7.32 -56.49
N ALA A 542 0.64 6.85 -57.04
CA ALA A 542 1.32 5.63 -56.65
C ALA A 542 2.68 5.97 -56.01
N ILE A 543 3.00 5.32 -54.89
CA ILE A 543 4.23 5.57 -54.14
C ILE A 543 5.45 5.13 -54.97
N PRO A 544 6.42 6.00 -55.27
CA PRO A 544 7.64 5.62 -55.99
C PRO A 544 8.64 4.89 -55.10
N ALA A 545 9.64 4.26 -55.72
CA ALA A 545 10.75 3.63 -54.99
C ALA A 545 11.58 4.67 -54.21
N MET A 546 12.17 4.23 -53.10
CA MET A 546 13.15 5.03 -52.37
C MET A 546 14.30 5.42 -53.31
N GLY A 547 14.73 6.68 -53.26
CA GLY A 547 15.78 7.20 -54.13
C GLY A 547 15.29 7.69 -55.49
N THR A 548 13.98 7.66 -55.78
CA THR A 548 13.42 8.31 -56.97
C THR A 548 13.78 9.81 -56.98
N VAL A 549 14.29 10.28 -58.11
CA VAL A 549 14.63 11.69 -58.34
C VAL A 549 13.44 12.40 -59.00
N PHE A 550 13.00 13.48 -58.37
CA PHE A 550 11.99 14.40 -58.88
C PHE A 550 12.68 15.66 -59.39
N THR A 551 12.36 16.07 -60.61
CA THR A 551 12.87 17.31 -61.22
C THR A 551 11.76 18.33 -61.31
N LEU A 552 11.91 19.45 -60.61
CA LEU A 552 11.05 20.63 -60.66
C LEU A 552 11.61 21.62 -61.68
N ALA A 553 10.82 22.01 -62.67
CA ALA A 553 11.09 23.14 -63.57
C ALA A 553 10.09 24.27 -63.29
N TYR A 554 10.56 25.53 -63.22
CA TYR A 554 9.71 26.69 -62.91
C TYR A 554 10.27 28.02 -63.43
N GLN A 555 9.43 29.07 -63.43
CA GLN A 555 9.79 30.42 -63.86
C GLN A 555 9.52 31.50 -62.79
N TYR A 556 10.32 32.57 -62.75
CA TYR A 556 10.15 33.72 -61.83
C TYR A 556 10.09 35.08 -62.56
N SER A 557 9.59 36.09 -61.86
CA SER A 557 9.42 37.50 -62.31
C SER A 557 9.59 38.47 -61.13
N VAL A 558 9.64 39.79 -61.34
CA VAL A 558 9.92 40.80 -60.29
C VAL A 558 8.75 40.98 -59.30
N LYS A 559 9.00 40.91 -57.98
CA LYS A 559 8.04 41.07 -56.87
C LYS A 559 7.86 42.55 -56.48
N LYS A 560 6.63 42.91 -56.10
CA LYS A 560 6.31 44.17 -55.39
C LYS A 560 5.54 43.91 -54.10
N THR A 561 5.70 44.78 -53.11
CA THR A 561 5.08 44.67 -51.77
C THR A 561 4.51 46.02 -51.33
N LYS A 562 3.40 46.00 -50.60
CA LYS A 562 2.80 47.18 -49.97
C LYS A 562 2.18 46.80 -48.62
N SER A 563 2.57 47.52 -47.58
CA SER A 563 2.01 47.39 -46.24
C SER A 563 1.04 48.52 -45.96
N PHE A 564 -0.08 48.19 -45.33
CA PHE A 564 -1.10 49.13 -44.88
C PHE A 564 -1.16 49.07 -43.36
N SER A 565 -0.74 50.15 -42.71
CA SER A 565 -0.93 50.36 -41.29
C SER A 565 -2.35 50.88 -41.04
N HIS A 566 -3.14 50.12 -40.28
CA HIS A 566 -4.47 50.49 -39.79
C HIS A 566 -5.47 50.89 -40.88
N PRO A 567 -5.67 50.06 -41.92
CA PRO A 567 -6.68 50.35 -42.94
C PRO A 567 -8.08 50.40 -42.32
N LEU A 568 -8.82 51.47 -42.62
CA LEU A 568 -10.18 51.67 -42.12
C LEU A 568 -11.18 50.81 -42.91
N ARG A 569 -12.19 50.31 -42.19
CA ARG A 569 -13.35 49.66 -42.82
C ARG A 569 -14.27 50.67 -43.48
N ASP A 570 -14.92 50.26 -44.56
CA ASP A 570 -16.00 51.02 -45.19
C ASP A 570 -17.36 50.80 -44.48
N GLY A 571 -18.39 51.50 -44.96
CA GLY A 571 -19.76 51.39 -44.41
C GLY A 571 -20.41 50.01 -44.57
N ASN A 572 -19.77 49.08 -45.26
CA ASN A 572 -20.19 47.69 -45.44
C ASN A 572 -19.25 46.69 -44.74
N GLY A 573 -18.32 47.17 -43.90
CA GLY A 573 -17.40 46.36 -43.11
C GLY A 573 -16.17 45.84 -43.86
N LYS A 574 -15.92 46.29 -45.11
CA LYS A 574 -14.80 45.84 -45.94
C LYS A 574 -13.55 46.70 -45.74
N LEU A 575 -12.38 46.10 -45.92
CA LEU A 575 -11.13 46.84 -46.10
C LEU A 575 -10.97 47.15 -47.59
N ASN A 576 -10.94 48.43 -47.96
CA ASN A 576 -10.68 48.89 -49.32
C ASN A 576 -9.25 49.42 -49.41
N LEU A 577 -8.40 48.69 -50.12
CA LEU A 577 -6.97 48.93 -50.24
C LEU A 577 -6.62 49.26 -51.70
N GLN A 578 -5.68 50.17 -51.90
CA GLN A 578 -5.20 50.57 -53.22
C GLN A 578 -3.71 50.29 -53.35
N LEU A 579 -3.31 49.49 -54.35
CA LEU A 579 -1.91 49.23 -54.67
C LEU A 579 -1.30 50.38 -55.48
N ASP A 580 0.03 50.47 -55.50
CA ASP A 580 0.76 51.56 -56.17
C ASP A 580 0.83 51.38 -57.70
N ASP A 581 0.48 50.20 -58.20
CA ASP A 581 0.56 49.85 -59.61
C ASP A 581 -0.79 49.44 -60.21
N SER A 582 -0.99 49.80 -61.47
CA SER A 582 -2.03 49.26 -62.37
C SER A 582 -1.48 48.10 -63.20
N ASN A 583 -2.34 47.21 -63.73
CA ASN A 583 -1.98 46.01 -64.49
C ASN A 583 -1.27 44.92 -63.67
N ILE A 584 -1.83 44.64 -62.50
CA ILE A 584 -1.43 43.51 -61.65
C ILE A 584 -1.63 42.21 -62.42
N VAL A 585 -0.66 41.30 -62.37
CA VAL A 585 -0.80 39.96 -62.96
C VAL A 585 -1.87 39.19 -62.18
N ALA A 586 -2.90 38.71 -62.86
CA ALA A 586 -3.93 37.87 -62.24
C ALA A 586 -3.32 36.61 -61.61
N GLY A 587 -3.73 36.27 -60.39
CA GLY A 587 -3.20 35.12 -59.63
C GLY A 587 -1.87 35.39 -58.93
N SER A 588 -1.42 36.66 -58.91
CA SER A 588 -0.12 37.04 -58.34
C SER A 588 -0.18 37.69 -56.96
N LEU A 589 -1.35 38.00 -56.42
CA LEU A 589 -1.56 38.81 -55.22
C LEU A 589 -1.68 37.94 -53.96
N ARG A 590 -1.11 38.38 -52.85
CA ARG A 590 -1.32 37.79 -51.50
C ARG A 590 -1.55 38.87 -50.48
N VAL A 591 -2.39 38.56 -49.50
CA VAL A 591 -2.80 39.48 -48.45
C VAL A 591 -2.72 38.77 -47.11
N ASN A 592 -2.00 39.36 -46.17
CA ASN A 592 -1.87 38.87 -44.80
C ASN A 592 -2.39 39.93 -43.83
N TRP A 593 -3.12 39.53 -42.80
CA TRP A 593 -3.61 40.45 -41.78
C TRP A 593 -3.76 39.78 -40.41
N ASN A 594 -3.72 40.57 -39.34
CA ASN A 594 -3.94 40.07 -37.99
C ASN A 594 -5.42 40.10 -37.59
N VAL A 595 -5.81 39.19 -36.70
CA VAL A 595 -7.14 39.12 -36.11
C VAL A 595 -7.04 39.00 -34.60
N LEU A 596 -8.02 39.53 -33.89
CA LEU A 596 -8.16 39.44 -32.44
C LEU A 596 -9.37 38.56 -32.11
N ILE A 597 -9.19 37.72 -31.09
CA ILE A 597 -10.27 36.94 -30.47
C ILE A 597 -10.56 37.64 -29.13
N ASN A 598 -11.32 38.75 -29.18
CA ASN A 598 -11.46 39.66 -28.03
C ASN A 598 -12.22 39.07 -26.83
N ASP A 599 -12.88 37.92 -26.99
CA ASP A 599 -13.78 37.34 -25.98
C ASP A 599 -13.44 35.90 -25.62
N TYR A 600 -12.17 35.46 -25.77
CA TYR A 600 -11.79 34.08 -25.47
C TYR A 600 -12.25 33.63 -24.07
N SER A 601 -12.11 34.47 -23.05
CA SER A 601 -12.58 34.19 -21.68
C SER A 601 -14.11 34.08 -21.54
N VAL A 602 -14.87 34.80 -22.38
CA VAL A 602 -16.34 34.78 -22.40
C VAL A 602 -16.85 33.58 -23.20
N ILE A 603 -16.17 33.24 -24.31
CA ILE A 603 -16.49 32.13 -25.20
C ILE A 603 -16.11 30.79 -24.56
N SER A 604 -14.93 30.72 -23.94
CA SER A 604 -14.43 29.53 -23.26
C SER A 604 -15.26 29.20 -22.01
N GLY A 605 -15.96 30.17 -21.42
CA GLY A 605 -16.64 29.97 -20.13
C GLY A 605 -15.72 29.55 -18.96
N VAL A 606 -14.44 29.28 -19.21
CA VAL A 606 -13.43 28.84 -18.25
C VAL A 606 -12.58 30.04 -17.86
N PRO A 607 -12.37 30.30 -16.55
CA PRO A 607 -11.49 31.36 -16.09
C PRO A 607 -10.07 31.23 -16.66
N ALA A 608 -9.43 32.35 -17.00
CA ALA A 608 -8.09 32.37 -17.60
C ALA A 608 -7.03 31.58 -16.81
N ALA A 609 -7.16 31.51 -15.48
CA ALA A 609 -6.26 30.73 -14.62
C ALA A 609 -6.36 29.20 -14.78
N MET A 610 -7.34 28.69 -15.54
CA MET A 610 -7.59 27.26 -15.78
C MET A 610 -7.50 26.89 -17.27
N GLN A 611 -6.94 27.75 -18.12
CA GLN A 611 -6.76 27.53 -19.55
C GLN A 611 -5.34 27.04 -19.86
N TYR A 612 -5.17 26.10 -20.82
CA TYR A 612 -3.89 25.40 -21.08
C TYR A 612 -3.39 25.51 -22.55
N ILE A 613 -4.02 26.31 -23.41
CA ILE A 613 -3.73 26.30 -24.87
C ILE A 613 -3.56 27.73 -25.41
N GLU A 614 -2.57 27.94 -26.28
CA GLU A 614 -2.28 29.18 -27.02
C GLU A 614 -2.75 29.08 -28.49
N ILE A 615 -3.14 30.21 -29.11
CA ILE A 615 -3.70 30.29 -30.48
C ILE A 615 -2.88 31.30 -31.33
N ASP A 616 -2.67 31.00 -32.62
CA ASP A 616 -1.99 31.88 -33.60
C ASP A 616 -2.95 32.98 -34.17
N PRO A 617 -2.63 34.29 -34.05
CA PRO A 617 -3.53 35.39 -34.39
C PRO A 617 -3.42 35.97 -35.83
N THR A 618 -2.86 35.24 -36.81
CA THR A 618 -2.63 35.78 -38.18
C THR A 618 -3.37 35.03 -39.30
N VAL A 619 -3.96 35.78 -40.25
CA VAL A 619 -4.64 35.24 -41.44
C VAL A 619 -3.83 35.52 -42.70
N ASN A 620 -3.61 34.49 -43.53
CA ASN A 620 -2.85 34.58 -44.78
C ASN A 620 -3.72 34.16 -45.97
N THR A 621 -3.68 34.89 -47.09
CA THR A 621 -4.53 34.62 -48.28
C THR A 621 -3.81 34.89 -49.61
N LYS A 622 -4.37 34.36 -50.71
CA LYS A 622 -3.91 34.61 -52.10
C LYS A 622 -5.09 34.96 -53.01
N ASP A 623 -4.86 35.54 -54.17
CA ASP A 623 -5.90 35.67 -55.19
C ASP A 623 -6.01 34.43 -56.10
N ASP A 624 -7.17 34.26 -56.73
CA ASP A 624 -7.49 33.11 -57.61
C ASP A 624 -7.39 33.43 -59.12
N GLY A 625 -6.87 34.61 -59.47
CA GLY A 625 -6.80 35.08 -60.86
C GLY A 625 -8.16 35.43 -61.50
N SER A 626 -9.26 35.18 -60.81
CA SER A 626 -10.63 35.52 -61.23
C SER A 626 -11.19 36.72 -60.47
N GLY A 627 -10.34 37.39 -59.68
CA GLY A 627 -10.70 38.58 -58.93
C GLY A 627 -11.16 38.30 -57.49
N ASN A 628 -11.02 37.09 -56.96
CA ASN A 628 -11.33 36.81 -55.55
C ASN A 628 -10.05 36.57 -54.73
N LEU A 629 -10.15 36.71 -53.41
CA LEU A 629 -9.16 36.20 -52.47
C LEU A 629 -9.63 34.84 -51.92
N VAL A 630 -8.70 33.91 -51.74
CA VAL A 630 -8.95 32.57 -51.21
C VAL A 630 -7.95 32.26 -50.10
N LEU A 631 -8.40 31.49 -49.10
CA LEU A 631 -7.49 30.89 -48.13
C LEU A 631 -6.61 29.82 -48.79
N PRO A 632 -5.37 29.62 -48.30
CA PRO A 632 -4.61 28.42 -48.60
C PRO A 632 -5.38 27.20 -48.06
N VAL A 633 -5.68 26.21 -48.91
CA VAL A 633 -6.30 24.95 -48.46
C VAL A 633 -5.33 24.22 -47.54
N SER A 634 -5.79 23.73 -46.39
CA SER A 634 -4.99 22.92 -45.46
C SER A 634 -4.66 21.52 -46.01
N THR A 635 -5.48 21.01 -46.94
CA THR A 635 -5.45 19.67 -47.57
C THR A 635 -5.09 19.66 -49.07
N GLY A 636 -4.76 20.81 -49.67
CA GLY A 636 -4.11 20.85 -50.98
C GLY A 636 -4.93 20.41 -52.21
N THR A 637 -6.25 20.22 -52.12
CA THR A 637 -7.13 19.93 -53.27
C THR A 637 -8.25 20.97 -53.34
N GLY A 638 -8.08 21.96 -54.22
CA GLY A 638 -9.07 23.02 -54.49
C GLY A 638 -8.58 24.46 -54.21
N ASN A 639 -9.41 25.45 -54.55
CA ASN A 639 -9.30 26.80 -54.00
C ASN A 639 -9.88 26.74 -52.57
N GLY A 640 -9.15 27.26 -51.57
CA GLY A 640 -9.68 27.30 -50.20
C GLY A 640 -10.84 28.26 -50.09
N ASP A 641 -11.52 28.24 -48.93
CA ASP A 641 -12.70 29.06 -48.71
C ASP A 641 -12.45 30.50 -49.16
N THR A 642 -13.27 30.94 -50.12
CA THR A 642 -13.20 32.29 -50.66
C THR A 642 -13.42 33.28 -49.52
N VAL A 643 -12.57 34.30 -49.46
CA VAL A 643 -12.74 35.38 -48.50
C VAL A 643 -14.00 36.14 -48.87
N ALA A 644 -14.89 36.31 -47.89
CA ALA A 644 -16.20 36.89 -48.12
C ALA A 644 -16.08 38.29 -48.76
N ALA A 645 -16.85 38.50 -49.82
CA ALA A 645 -16.95 39.75 -50.56
C ALA A 645 -15.61 40.33 -51.07
N ALA A 646 -14.61 39.44 -51.27
CA ALA A 646 -13.33 39.81 -51.83
C ALA A 646 -13.43 40.16 -53.32
N ALA A 647 -12.85 41.28 -53.72
CA ALA A 647 -12.73 41.71 -55.10
C ALA A 647 -11.34 42.32 -55.36
N VAL A 648 -10.63 41.78 -56.33
CA VAL A 648 -9.32 42.23 -56.81
C VAL A 648 -9.49 42.75 -58.23
N ASN A 649 -9.21 44.04 -58.46
CA ASN A 649 -9.20 44.62 -59.79
C ASN A 649 -7.76 44.72 -60.30
N TYR A 650 -7.40 43.79 -61.18
CA TYR A 650 -6.08 43.69 -61.77
C TYR A 650 -5.68 44.91 -62.61
N SER A 651 -6.65 45.55 -63.28
CA SER A 651 -6.37 46.71 -64.14
C SER A 651 -6.06 47.97 -63.34
N THR A 652 -6.74 48.17 -62.20
CA THR A 652 -6.63 49.41 -61.40
C THR A 652 -5.82 49.25 -60.11
N GLY A 653 -5.51 48.03 -59.68
CA GLY A 653 -4.79 47.77 -58.42
C GLY A 653 -5.66 47.92 -57.16
N ALA A 654 -6.98 48.03 -57.31
CA ALA A 654 -7.92 48.12 -56.19
C ALA A 654 -8.23 46.73 -55.61
N LEU A 655 -8.22 46.62 -54.28
CA LEU A 655 -8.50 45.41 -53.52
C LEU A 655 -9.56 45.71 -52.45
N SER A 656 -10.60 44.88 -52.35
CA SER A 656 -11.59 44.95 -51.27
C SER A 656 -11.86 43.57 -50.70
N PHE A 657 -12.04 43.41 -49.38
CA PHE A 657 -12.44 42.14 -48.76
C PHE A 657 -12.98 42.33 -47.34
N ASN A 658 -13.73 41.35 -46.83
CA ASN A 658 -14.10 41.29 -45.41
C ASN A 658 -13.00 40.57 -44.61
N PRO A 659 -12.36 41.20 -43.62
CA PRO A 659 -11.24 40.60 -42.90
C PRO A 659 -11.65 39.66 -41.76
N ASP A 660 -12.93 39.61 -41.37
CA ASP A 660 -13.40 38.79 -40.23
C ASP A 660 -13.54 37.31 -40.56
N ARG A 661 -13.29 36.44 -39.57
CA ARG A 661 -13.25 34.98 -39.72
C ARG A 661 -13.86 34.25 -38.53
N THR A 662 -13.97 32.93 -38.68
CA THR A 662 -14.30 32.02 -37.58
C THR A 662 -13.11 31.08 -37.34
N VAL A 663 -12.73 30.90 -36.08
CA VAL A 663 -11.66 29.99 -35.63
C VAL A 663 -12.22 29.01 -34.60
N SER A 664 -11.64 27.81 -34.52
CA SER A 664 -12.05 26.81 -33.52
C SER A 664 -11.19 26.93 -32.27
N VAL A 665 -11.83 27.00 -31.12
CA VAL A 665 -11.21 27.28 -29.82
C VAL A 665 -11.42 26.09 -28.89
N PRO A 666 -10.36 25.47 -28.36
CA PRO A 666 -10.49 24.38 -27.39
C PRO A 666 -10.89 24.89 -26.01
N GLN A 667 -11.85 24.21 -25.39
CA GLN A 667 -12.33 24.50 -24.04
C GLN A 667 -12.28 23.24 -23.17
N PRO A 668 -11.61 23.25 -22.01
CA PRO A 668 -11.65 22.15 -21.07
C PRO A 668 -13.01 22.07 -20.36
N ASN A 669 -13.53 20.85 -20.24
CA ASN A 669 -14.75 20.53 -19.50
C ASN A 669 -14.38 20.09 -18.09
N TYR A 670 -15.02 20.67 -17.08
CA TYR A 670 -14.87 20.30 -15.68
C TYR A 670 -16.21 19.81 -15.12
N GLN A 671 -16.16 18.83 -14.23
CA GLN A 671 -17.33 18.33 -13.51
C GLN A 671 -17.07 18.34 -12.01
N SER A 672 -17.98 18.99 -11.27
CA SER A 672 -18.00 18.96 -9.80
C SER A 672 -18.81 17.77 -9.33
N THR A 673 -18.19 16.88 -8.56
CA THR A 673 -18.78 15.62 -8.11
C THR A 673 -18.70 15.50 -6.59
N LEU A 674 -19.78 15.04 -5.96
CA LEU A 674 -19.81 14.78 -4.52
C LEU A 674 -18.95 13.55 -4.22
N ILE A 675 -17.99 13.68 -3.32
CA ILE A 675 -17.07 12.59 -2.94
C ILE A 675 -17.15 12.23 -1.44
N GLY A 676 -17.98 12.92 -0.66
CA GLY A 676 -18.21 12.59 0.74
C GLY A 676 -18.74 13.78 1.54
N TYR A 677 -18.62 13.68 2.87
CA TYR A 677 -18.96 14.73 3.82
C TYR A 677 -17.75 14.97 4.75
N GLN A 678 -17.58 16.20 5.22
CA GLN A 678 -16.44 16.56 6.06
C GLN A 678 -16.61 15.98 7.48
N LYS A 679 -15.61 15.26 8.00
CA LYS A 679 -15.55 14.89 9.42
C LYS A 679 -14.97 16.03 10.26
N GLY A 680 -15.49 16.23 11.47
CA GLY A 680 -14.94 17.18 12.45
C GLY A 680 -13.64 16.66 13.08
N ALA A 681 -12.92 17.53 13.79
CA ALA A 681 -11.64 17.22 14.46
C ALA A 681 -11.72 16.03 15.45
N ASN A 682 -12.92 15.68 15.91
CA ASN A 682 -13.18 14.61 16.88
C ASN A 682 -13.69 13.31 16.25
N GLY A 683 -13.60 13.15 14.92
CA GLY A 683 -14.06 11.93 14.24
C GLY A 683 -15.59 11.76 14.15
N TRP A 684 -16.37 12.66 14.75
CA TRP A 684 -17.82 12.77 14.56
C TRP A 684 -18.15 13.64 13.32
N PRO A 685 -19.22 13.32 12.57
CA PRO A 685 -19.70 14.15 11.46
C PRO A 685 -20.36 15.43 12.00
N ASP A 686 -19.57 16.36 12.52
CA ASP A 686 -20.07 17.63 13.05
C ASP A 686 -20.28 18.71 11.95
N ARG A 687 -20.03 18.36 10.68
CA ARG A 687 -20.46 19.15 9.53
C ARG A 687 -21.10 18.22 8.51
N ASN A 688 -22.43 18.29 8.38
CA ASN A 688 -23.17 17.74 7.22
C ASN A 688 -22.82 18.46 5.90
N ASP A 689 -21.68 19.12 5.83
CA ASP A 689 -21.24 19.90 4.69
C ASP A 689 -20.67 18.92 3.63
N PRO A 690 -21.28 18.87 2.44
CA PRO A 690 -20.84 17.97 1.38
C PRO A 690 -19.50 18.42 0.80
N VAL A 691 -18.66 17.44 0.49
CA VAL A 691 -17.33 17.66 -0.06
C VAL A 691 -17.32 17.28 -1.53
N TYR A 692 -17.07 18.26 -2.39
CA TYR A 692 -17.01 18.08 -3.83
C TYR A 692 -15.56 18.03 -4.35
N ARG A 693 -15.33 17.30 -5.43
CA ARG A 693 -14.08 17.30 -6.22
C ARG A 693 -14.38 17.88 -7.59
N ASN A 694 -13.50 18.75 -8.09
CA ASN A 694 -13.59 19.22 -9.46
C ASN A 694 -12.61 18.47 -10.36
N THR A 695 -13.13 17.70 -11.33
CA THR A 695 -12.31 16.86 -12.20
C THR A 695 -12.46 17.29 -13.66
N MET A 696 -11.35 17.35 -14.40
CA MET A 696 -11.39 17.58 -15.84
C MET A 696 -11.91 16.34 -16.58
N THR A 697 -13.00 16.50 -17.34
CA THR A 697 -13.70 15.40 -18.02
C THR A 697 -13.42 15.34 -19.52
N GLY A 698 -12.88 16.38 -20.13
CA GLY A 698 -12.46 16.38 -21.54
C GLY A 698 -12.23 17.78 -22.10
N ILE A 699 -12.16 17.90 -23.44
CA ILE A 699 -12.13 19.18 -24.17
C ILE A 699 -13.27 19.21 -25.20
N THR A 700 -13.94 20.35 -25.35
CA THR A 700 -14.90 20.63 -26.42
C THR A 700 -14.40 21.82 -27.24
N TYR A 701 -14.54 21.74 -28.56
CA TYR A 701 -14.13 22.81 -29.47
C TYR A 701 -15.33 23.67 -29.85
N TYR A 702 -15.19 24.99 -29.72
CA TYR A 702 -16.22 25.97 -30.07
C TYR A 702 -15.75 26.90 -31.18
N ASN A 703 -16.65 27.20 -32.12
CA ASN A 703 -16.39 28.20 -33.15
C ASN A 703 -16.48 29.61 -32.55
N ALA A 704 -15.40 30.38 -32.65
CA ALA A 704 -15.27 31.75 -32.19
C ALA A 704 -15.09 32.72 -33.36
N ALA A 705 -15.60 33.93 -33.23
CA ALA A 705 -15.33 35.01 -34.18
C ALA A 705 -13.90 35.54 -33.96
N ALA A 706 -13.13 35.64 -35.04
CA ALA A 706 -11.83 36.30 -35.09
C ALA A 706 -11.98 37.58 -35.92
N LEU A 707 -11.83 38.74 -35.27
CA LEU A 707 -12.15 40.04 -35.85
C LEU A 707 -10.88 40.82 -36.15
N PHE A 708 -10.82 41.50 -37.29
CA PHE A 708 -9.71 42.42 -37.57
C PHE A 708 -9.81 43.67 -36.67
N PRO A 709 -8.72 44.07 -35.98
CA PRO A 709 -8.72 45.24 -35.10
C PRO A 709 -9.06 46.53 -35.86
N ASN A 710 -9.88 47.39 -35.25
CA ASN A 710 -10.25 48.69 -35.82
C ASN A 710 -9.39 49.84 -35.24
N ASP A 711 -8.24 49.52 -34.65
CA ASP A 711 -7.34 50.46 -33.97
C ASP A 711 -5.90 50.39 -34.55
N GLU A 712 -4.94 50.99 -33.84
CA GLU A 712 -3.52 51.01 -34.19
C GLU A 712 -2.82 49.63 -34.10
N SER A 713 -3.56 48.54 -33.89
CA SER A 713 -3.01 47.18 -33.95
C SER A 713 -3.33 46.45 -35.26
N GLY A 714 -4.21 46.99 -36.10
CA GLY A 714 -4.59 46.38 -37.39
C GLY A 714 -3.53 46.56 -38.49
N VAL A 715 -3.01 45.47 -39.03
CA VAL A 715 -2.00 45.49 -40.10
C VAL A 715 -2.44 44.63 -41.27
N VAL A 716 -2.26 45.13 -42.50
CA VAL A 716 -2.44 44.36 -43.73
C VAL A 716 -1.20 44.46 -44.61
N ASP A 717 -0.59 43.33 -44.95
CA ASP A 717 0.54 43.25 -45.86
C ASP A 717 0.12 42.61 -47.19
N VAL A 718 0.46 43.27 -48.30
CA VAL A 718 0.13 42.80 -49.65
C VAL A 718 1.39 42.60 -50.48
N GLU A 719 1.47 41.50 -51.22
CA GLU A 719 2.52 41.27 -52.22
C GLU A 719 1.95 40.87 -53.58
N TYR A 720 2.50 41.39 -54.68
CA TYR A 720 1.95 41.22 -56.03
C TYR A 720 3.02 41.33 -57.14
N ARG A 721 2.60 41.23 -58.41
CA ARG A 721 3.44 41.39 -59.61
C ARG A 721 2.77 42.22 -60.70
N VAL A 722 3.60 42.75 -61.61
CA VAL A 722 3.21 43.32 -62.92
C VAL A 722 3.92 42.52 -64.03
N SER A 723 3.43 42.59 -65.27
CA SER A 723 3.98 41.80 -66.40
C SER A 723 5.46 42.09 -66.68
N GLY A 724 6.28 41.05 -66.89
CA GLY A 724 7.72 41.16 -67.21
C GLY A 724 8.32 39.86 -67.76
N THR A 725 9.58 39.90 -68.23
CA THR A 725 10.28 38.75 -68.84
C THR A 725 10.57 37.64 -67.81
N PRO A 726 10.13 36.39 -68.04
CA PRO A 726 10.40 35.27 -67.13
C PRO A 726 11.85 34.79 -67.16
N GLY A 727 12.42 34.45 -65.99
CA GLY A 727 13.63 33.63 -65.88
C GLY A 727 13.29 32.16 -65.64
N ASN A 728 13.99 31.23 -66.30
CA ASN A 728 13.80 29.77 -66.12
C ASN A 728 14.76 29.22 -65.06
N ASN A 729 14.29 28.27 -64.25
CA ASN A 729 15.11 27.54 -63.29
C ASN A 729 14.67 26.08 -63.18
N THR A 730 15.59 25.23 -62.72
CA THR A 730 15.31 23.83 -62.37
C THR A 730 15.88 23.51 -60.99
N GLN A 731 15.22 22.59 -60.28
CA GLN A 731 15.66 22.01 -59.02
C GLN A 731 15.41 20.51 -59.06
N THR A 732 16.26 19.72 -58.40
CA THR A 732 16.06 18.28 -58.24
C THR A 732 15.93 17.93 -56.76
N PHE A 733 15.13 16.92 -56.47
CA PHE A 733 14.94 16.37 -55.13
C PHE A 733 14.94 14.84 -55.21
N THR A 734 15.76 14.20 -54.39
CA THR A 734 15.77 12.73 -54.28
C THR A 734 14.96 12.33 -53.07
N TRP A 735 13.92 11.51 -53.26
CA TRP A 735 13.03 11.11 -52.17
C TRP A 735 13.60 9.93 -51.38
N ASN A 736 14.45 10.25 -50.40
CA ASN A 736 15.09 9.27 -49.51
C ASN A 736 14.39 9.11 -48.16
N GLU A 737 13.62 10.12 -47.75
CA GLU A 737 12.86 10.11 -46.51
C GLU A 737 11.45 10.70 -46.74
N SER A 738 10.46 10.09 -46.10
CA SER A 738 9.07 10.50 -46.14
C SER A 738 8.68 11.10 -44.80
N LYS A 739 8.15 12.33 -44.82
CA LYS A 739 7.76 13.08 -43.62
C LYS A 739 6.28 13.41 -43.65
N PHE A 740 5.58 13.16 -42.55
CA PHE A 740 4.17 13.49 -42.37
C PHE A 740 3.83 13.57 -40.89
N ASP A 741 2.72 14.21 -40.57
CA ASP A 741 2.28 14.47 -39.20
C ASP A 741 1.00 13.66 -38.91
N LEU A 742 1.04 12.87 -37.84
CA LEU A 742 -0.06 12.02 -37.39
C LEU A 742 -1.14 12.78 -36.59
N THR A 743 -0.82 13.95 -36.04
CA THR A 743 -1.68 14.71 -35.13
C THR A 743 -1.99 16.11 -35.64
N ARG A 744 -1.79 16.42 -36.92
CA ARG A 744 -1.96 17.76 -37.54
C ARG A 744 -3.13 18.61 -37.03
N ASP A 745 -4.30 18.01 -36.83
CA ASP A 745 -5.53 18.71 -36.42
C ASP A 745 -5.67 18.83 -34.88
N PHE A 746 -4.67 18.37 -34.14
CA PHE A 746 -4.64 18.26 -32.67
C PHE A 746 -3.32 18.80 -32.12
N ALA A 747 -3.38 19.63 -31.08
CA ALA A 747 -2.20 20.12 -30.36
C ALA A 747 -1.72 19.16 -29.25
N GLU A 748 -2.33 17.97 -29.17
CA GLU A 748 -2.12 17.00 -28.09
C GLU A 748 -0.95 16.06 -28.42
N PRO A 749 0.01 15.84 -27.50
CA PRO A 749 1.07 14.86 -27.70
C PRO A 749 0.53 13.43 -27.85
N ILE A 750 1.22 12.64 -28.66
CA ILE A 750 0.99 11.20 -28.84
C ILE A 750 1.41 10.44 -27.59
N VAL A 751 0.63 9.43 -27.21
CA VAL A 751 1.00 8.46 -26.18
C VAL A 751 2.02 7.46 -26.75
N PRO A 752 3.22 7.33 -26.17
CA PRO A 752 4.19 6.34 -26.62
C PRO A 752 3.64 4.90 -26.61
N GLY A 753 3.99 4.12 -27.62
CA GLY A 753 3.54 2.74 -27.85
C GLY A 753 2.13 2.62 -28.44
N SER A 754 1.45 3.74 -28.72
CA SER A 754 0.07 3.74 -29.22
C SER A 754 -0.05 3.83 -30.75
N VAL A 755 1.04 4.07 -31.48
CA VAL A 755 1.01 4.33 -32.92
C VAL A 755 1.05 3.02 -33.68
N MET A 756 0.06 2.79 -34.54
CA MET A 756 0.12 1.77 -35.59
C MET A 756 -0.62 2.27 -36.84
N PHE A 757 0.01 2.19 -38.01
CA PHE A 757 -0.62 2.54 -39.28
C PHE A 757 -0.08 1.69 -40.43
N THR A 758 -0.81 1.63 -41.53
CA THR A 758 -0.37 0.96 -42.76
C THR A 758 -0.09 1.97 -43.86
N TRP A 759 1.05 1.81 -44.54
CA TRP A 759 1.45 2.62 -45.69
C TRP A 759 2.39 1.80 -46.59
N GLY A 760 2.36 1.99 -47.92
CA GLY A 760 3.26 1.26 -48.82
C GLY A 760 3.15 -0.27 -48.75
N GLY A 761 1.98 -0.82 -48.37
CA GLY A 761 1.77 -2.26 -48.18
C GLY A 761 2.40 -2.85 -46.90
N LYS A 762 2.96 -2.01 -46.02
CA LYS A 762 3.59 -2.38 -44.76
C LYS A 762 2.82 -1.84 -43.55
N THR A 763 3.04 -2.44 -42.38
CA THR A 763 2.49 -1.97 -41.10
C THR A 763 3.62 -1.39 -40.25
N TYR A 764 3.47 -0.13 -39.86
CA TYR A 764 4.40 0.60 -39.03
C TYR A 764 3.85 0.72 -37.61
N PHE A 765 4.71 0.60 -36.61
CA PHE A 765 4.38 0.81 -35.19
C PHE A 765 5.55 1.45 -34.45
N ASP A 766 5.27 2.16 -33.36
CA ASP A 766 6.28 2.87 -32.60
C ASP A 766 6.86 2.05 -31.44
N ARG A 767 8.15 2.26 -31.15
CA ARG A 767 8.81 1.88 -29.90
C ARG A 767 9.84 2.95 -29.55
N SER A 768 9.65 3.61 -28.40
CA SER A 768 10.60 4.58 -27.85
C SER A 768 11.03 5.69 -28.83
N GLY A 769 10.10 6.23 -29.62
CA GLY A 769 10.35 7.32 -30.58
C GLY A 769 10.86 6.84 -31.95
N TYR A 770 11.04 5.53 -32.13
CA TYR A 770 11.43 4.92 -33.41
C TYR A 770 10.25 4.18 -34.03
N LEU A 771 10.17 4.20 -35.36
CA LEU A 771 9.18 3.45 -36.13
C LEU A 771 9.80 2.15 -36.64
N PHE A 772 9.07 1.05 -36.46
CA PHE A 772 9.44 -0.29 -36.90
C PHE A 772 8.40 -0.84 -37.88
N THR A 773 8.86 -1.68 -38.80
CA THR A 773 8.02 -2.47 -39.72
C THR A 773 8.54 -3.90 -39.79
N ASP A 774 7.82 -4.77 -40.51
CA ASP A 774 8.24 -6.15 -40.80
C ASP A 774 8.52 -6.93 -39.51
N LEU A 775 7.62 -6.81 -38.53
CA LEU A 775 7.68 -7.58 -37.28
C LEU A 775 7.58 -9.07 -37.60
N ASP A 776 8.58 -9.83 -37.16
CA ASP A 776 8.51 -11.28 -37.08
C ASP A 776 7.73 -11.67 -35.82
N PRO A 777 6.50 -12.19 -35.95
CA PRO A 777 5.66 -12.56 -34.81
C PRO A 777 6.24 -13.70 -33.97
N THR A 778 7.24 -14.46 -34.45
CA THR A 778 7.86 -15.57 -33.71
C THR A 778 9.06 -15.13 -32.88
N THR A 779 9.93 -14.30 -33.45
CA THR A 779 11.16 -13.84 -32.78
C THR A 779 10.97 -12.50 -32.06
N GLY A 780 9.94 -11.73 -32.43
CA GLY A 780 9.71 -10.37 -31.94
C GLY A 780 10.64 -9.32 -32.58
N SER A 781 11.51 -9.75 -33.49
CA SER A 781 12.42 -8.89 -34.25
C SER A 781 11.62 -8.03 -35.24
N ALA A 782 11.98 -6.77 -35.39
CA ALA A 782 11.40 -5.87 -36.37
C ALA A 782 12.47 -4.97 -36.97
N THR A 783 12.24 -4.47 -38.17
CA THR A 783 13.18 -3.58 -38.86
C THR A 783 12.86 -2.13 -38.49
N GLN A 784 13.82 -1.43 -37.90
CA GLN A 784 13.71 0.01 -37.66
C GLN A 784 13.79 0.75 -39.01
N VAL A 785 12.82 1.64 -39.27
CA VAL A 785 12.66 2.31 -40.57
C VAL A 785 12.31 3.79 -40.44
N GLY A 786 12.37 4.36 -39.24
CA GLY A 786 12.01 5.76 -39.03
C GLY A 786 11.99 6.22 -37.58
N THR A 787 11.46 7.42 -37.37
CA THR A 787 11.25 8.07 -36.08
C THR A 787 9.86 8.69 -36.00
N VAL A 788 9.35 8.86 -34.79
CA VAL A 788 8.14 9.63 -34.47
C VAL A 788 8.45 10.58 -33.31
N ASN A 789 8.10 11.85 -33.46
CA ASN A 789 8.14 12.83 -32.38
C ASN A 789 6.78 12.82 -31.68
N TYR A 790 6.74 12.35 -30.43
CA TYR A 790 5.48 12.27 -29.68
C TYR A 790 4.89 13.64 -29.33
N ALA A 791 5.71 14.70 -29.26
CA ALA A 791 5.20 16.03 -28.92
C ALA A 791 4.48 16.69 -30.10
N THR A 792 4.99 16.50 -31.32
CA THR A 792 4.49 17.19 -32.52
C THR A 792 3.70 16.28 -33.47
N GLY A 793 3.79 14.96 -33.32
CA GLY A 793 3.21 13.99 -34.24
C GLY A 793 4.02 13.73 -35.51
N ASP A 794 5.17 14.40 -35.66
CA ASP A 794 6.01 14.27 -36.86
C ASP A 794 6.62 12.88 -36.97
N CYS A 795 6.32 12.19 -38.07
CA CYS A 795 6.94 10.93 -38.46
C CYS A 795 7.93 11.15 -39.60
N THR A 796 9.09 10.49 -39.52
CA THR A 796 10.05 10.36 -40.61
C THR A 796 10.27 8.89 -40.92
N ILE A 797 10.06 8.46 -42.17
CA ILE A 797 10.27 7.08 -42.63
C ILE A 797 11.34 7.07 -43.71
N THR A 798 12.31 6.17 -43.59
CA THR A 798 13.44 6.02 -44.52
C THR A 798 13.35 4.74 -45.36
N ASN A 799 12.33 3.90 -45.17
CA ASN A 799 12.13 2.68 -45.96
C ASN A 799 10.62 2.35 -46.10
N TRP A 800 10.16 2.19 -47.34
CA TRP A 800 8.75 1.93 -47.67
C TRP A 800 8.60 1.04 -48.90
N GLY A 801 7.41 0.44 -49.06
CA GLY A 801 7.06 -0.30 -50.27
C GLY A 801 6.56 0.61 -51.39
N ALA A 802 6.96 0.32 -52.63
CA ALA A 802 6.64 1.10 -53.82
C ALA A 802 5.52 0.45 -54.67
N GLY A 803 4.93 1.23 -55.57
CA GLY A 803 3.98 0.75 -56.59
C GLY A 803 2.53 0.60 -56.13
N VAL A 804 2.20 0.95 -54.88
CA VAL A 804 0.84 0.91 -54.33
C VAL A 804 0.27 2.32 -54.10
N SER A 805 -1.03 2.41 -53.79
CA SER A 805 -1.71 3.68 -53.49
C SER A 805 -1.02 4.45 -52.36
N ASN A 806 -0.83 5.76 -52.57
CA ASN A 806 -0.22 6.65 -51.58
C ASN A 806 -1.24 7.13 -50.55
N ALA A 807 -1.69 6.23 -49.68
CA ALA A 807 -2.61 6.54 -48.58
C ALA A 807 -2.13 5.89 -47.28
N ILE A 808 -2.18 6.66 -46.19
CA ILE A 808 -1.94 6.16 -44.84
C ILE A 808 -3.29 5.74 -44.25
N SER A 809 -3.37 4.51 -43.74
CA SER A 809 -4.53 4.04 -42.98
C SER A 809 -4.13 3.82 -41.53
N MET A 810 -4.73 4.60 -40.64
CA MET A 810 -4.46 4.56 -39.20
C MET A 810 -5.13 3.33 -38.58
N GLN A 811 -4.35 2.52 -37.87
CA GLN A 811 -4.84 1.32 -37.16
C GLN A 811 -4.94 1.58 -35.65
N SER A 812 -4.10 2.46 -35.11
CA SER A 812 -4.00 2.79 -33.69
C SER A 812 -3.34 4.14 -33.48
N LEU A 813 -3.96 5.02 -32.67
CA LEU A 813 -3.36 6.29 -32.24
C LEU A 813 -4.05 6.80 -30.98
N LEU A 814 -3.28 6.99 -29.89
CA LEU A 814 -3.73 7.73 -28.71
C LEU A 814 -2.97 9.04 -28.59
N THR A 815 -3.70 10.07 -28.19
CA THR A 815 -3.16 11.39 -27.83
C THR A 815 -3.59 11.72 -26.41
N THR A 816 -2.88 12.63 -25.76
CA THR A 816 -3.13 12.95 -24.35
C THR A 816 -2.91 14.41 -24.04
N ILE A 817 -3.57 14.90 -22.99
CA ILE A 817 -3.28 16.22 -22.42
C ILE A 817 -2.33 16.00 -21.24
N ASN A 818 -1.21 16.73 -21.24
CA ASN A 818 -0.28 16.71 -20.12
C ASN A 818 -0.86 17.52 -18.95
N GLY A 819 -0.86 16.92 -17.76
CA GLY A 819 -0.89 17.69 -16.52
C GLY A 819 -1.80 17.24 -15.38
N ASP A 820 -2.59 16.17 -15.52
CA ASP A 820 -3.43 15.58 -14.44
C ASP A 820 -3.85 16.56 -13.32
N PRO A 821 -4.60 17.64 -13.63
CA PRO A 821 -4.90 18.67 -12.64
C PRO A 821 -5.80 18.08 -11.55
N THR A 822 -5.32 18.07 -10.30
CA THR A 822 -6.08 17.59 -9.14
C THR A 822 -6.16 18.65 -8.05
N ASP A 823 -7.28 18.68 -7.33
CA ASP A 823 -7.51 19.54 -6.16
C ASP A 823 -7.48 18.77 -4.83
N TYR A 824 -7.29 17.45 -4.87
CA TYR A 824 -7.30 16.60 -3.69
C TYR A 824 -6.44 15.35 -3.86
N VAL A 825 -5.64 15.05 -2.82
CA VAL A 825 -4.86 13.82 -2.77
C VAL A 825 -4.93 13.18 -1.39
N VAL A 826 -4.99 11.85 -1.36
CA VAL A 826 -4.78 11.02 -0.17
C VAL A 826 -3.76 9.94 -0.46
N PHE A 827 -2.75 9.82 0.39
CA PHE A 827 -1.67 8.84 0.21
C PHE A 827 -1.12 8.37 1.55
N ARG A 828 -0.27 7.35 1.54
CA ARG A 828 0.45 6.88 2.72
C ARG A 828 1.94 7.07 2.56
N VAL A 829 2.60 7.45 3.65
CA VAL A 829 4.06 7.37 3.73
C VAL A 829 4.46 5.88 3.73
N PRO A 830 5.47 5.45 2.94
CA PRO A 830 5.83 4.02 2.82
C PRO A 830 6.21 3.34 4.14
N ALA A 831 6.73 4.12 5.10
CA ALA A 831 7.07 3.68 6.44
C ALA A 831 6.34 4.55 7.49
N ALA A 832 5.74 3.89 8.48
CA ALA A 832 5.09 4.51 9.62
C ALA A 832 5.51 3.74 10.89
N PRO A 833 5.61 4.39 12.06
CA PRO A 833 5.24 5.79 12.34
C PRO A 833 6.20 6.83 11.75
N VAL A 834 5.65 8.01 11.45
CA VAL A 834 6.36 9.17 10.89
C VAL A 834 6.71 10.14 12.02
N VAL A 835 7.90 10.74 11.97
CA VAL A 835 8.34 11.73 12.97
C VAL A 835 7.44 12.97 12.89
N PRO A 836 6.81 13.41 14.01
CA PRO A 836 6.00 14.63 14.03
C PRO A 836 6.75 15.85 13.50
N GLY A 837 6.09 16.66 12.67
CA GLY A 837 6.66 17.84 12.02
C GLY A 837 7.63 17.56 10.85
N SER A 838 7.89 16.30 10.48
CA SER A 838 8.86 15.97 9.42
C SER A 838 8.29 15.99 8.00
N LEU A 839 6.96 15.93 7.84
CA LEU A 839 6.32 15.87 6.53
C LEU A 839 6.36 17.24 5.85
N GLN A 840 6.98 17.31 4.68
CA GLN A 840 6.95 18.45 3.78
C GLN A 840 6.40 18.03 2.42
N ILE A 841 5.51 18.84 1.83
CA ILE A 841 4.91 18.60 0.52
C ILE A 841 5.26 19.78 -0.39
N ARG A 842 5.69 19.50 -1.61
CA ARG A 842 5.96 20.47 -2.67
C ARG A 842 5.03 20.21 -3.85
N VAL A 843 4.42 21.27 -4.37
CA VAL A 843 3.46 21.19 -5.49
C VAL A 843 3.65 22.31 -6.50
N VAL A 844 3.19 22.07 -7.73
CA VAL A 844 3.15 23.05 -8.82
C VAL A 844 1.68 23.31 -9.19
N PRO A 845 1.14 24.51 -8.95
CA PRO A 845 -0.21 24.87 -9.38
C PRO A 845 -0.29 25.12 -10.89
N LEU A 846 -1.48 24.96 -11.48
CA LEU A 846 -1.72 25.23 -12.91
C LEU A 846 -1.46 26.69 -13.30
N ALA A 847 -1.65 27.60 -12.35
CA ALA A 847 -1.33 29.00 -12.48
C ALA A 847 -0.62 29.50 -11.21
N GLY A 848 0.50 30.20 -11.37
CA GLY A 848 1.33 30.73 -10.28
C GLY A 848 2.64 29.96 -10.07
N ALA A 849 3.39 30.36 -9.04
CA ALA A 849 4.69 29.75 -8.72
C ALA A 849 4.53 28.47 -7.88
N PRO A 850 5.45 27.48 -8.01
CA PRO A 850 5.52 26.33 -7.12
C PRO A 850 5.59 26.75 -5.65
N TYR A 851 5.02 25.95 -4.76
CA TYR A 851 5.08 26.21 -3.31
C TYR A 851 5.24 24.92 -2.52
N SER A 852 5.65 25.06 -1.26
CA SER A 852 5.75 23.96 -0.30
C SER A 852 4.96 24.26 0.97
N VAL A 853 4.52 23.21 1.64
CA VAL A 853 3.83 23.25 2.93
C VAL A 853 4.42 22.16 3.83
N THR A 854 4.54 22.45 5.13
CA THR A 854 5.03 21.51 6.14
C THR A 854 3.90 21.24 7.13
N ALA A 855 3.71 19.98 7.53
CA ALA A 855 2.76 19.62 8.57
C ALA A 855 3.30 20.03 9.95
N ASP A 856 2.43 20.51 10.84
CA ASP A 856 2.80 20.82 12.22
C ASP A 856 2.84 19.57 13.12
N ALA A 857 3.25 19.73 14.38
CA ALA A 857 3.35 18.62 15.34
C ALA A 857 2.00 17.93 15.64
N ASN A 858 0.88 18.60 15.41
CA ASN A 858 -0.47 18.05 15.57
C ASN A 858 -0.99 17.38 14.28
N GLY A 859 -0.15 17.32 13.24
CA GLY A 859 -0.49 16.73 11.97
C GLY A 859 -1.36 17.62 11.10
N THR A 860 -1.46 18.92 11.36
CA THR A 860 -2.22 19.87 10.54
C THR A 860 -1.37 20.43 9.41
N ILE A 861 -1.93 20.46 8.21
CA ILE A 861 -1.31 21.04 7.00
C ILE A 861 -2.15 22.25 6.61
N THR A 862 -1.59 23.46 6.64
CA THR A 862 -2.30 24.66 6.21
C THR A 862 -1.38 25.64 5.49
N SER A 863 -1.89 26.23 4.42
CA SER A 863 -1.29 27.37 3.72
C SER A 863 -2.42 28.27 3.23
N ALA A 864 -2.51 29.48 3.79
CA ALA A 864 -3.60 30.41 3.51
C ALA A 864 -3.77 30.67 2.01
N GLY A 865 -5.00 30.51 1.50
CA GLY A 865 -5.31 30.69 0.07
C GLY A 865 -4.81 29.59 -0.86
N LYS A 866 -4.16 28.53 -0.36
CA LYS A 866 -3.46 27.53 -1.19
C LYS A 866 -3.82 26.09 -0.88
N CYS A 867 -3.79 25.67 0.39
CA CYS A 867 -4.11 24.30 0.76
C CYS A 867 -4.47 24.13 2.24
N PHE A 868 -5.19 23.05 2.53
CA PHE A 868 -5.42 22.56 3.88
C PHE A 868 -5.50 21.03 3.90
N GLY A 869 -5.19 20.40 5.03
CA GLY A 869 -5.13 18.96 5.14
C GLY A 869 -4.60 18.47 6.48
N SER A 870 -4.30 17.17 6.56
CA SER A 870 -3.69 16.57 7.74
C SER A 870 -2.86 15.32 7.45
N ILE A 871 -1.98 14.95 8.38
CA ILE A 871 -1.28 13.67 8.47
C ILE A 871 -1.61 13.00 9.81
N ASP A 872 -1.85 11.71 9.77
CA ASP A 872 -1.78 10.84 10.94
C ASP A 872 -0.36 10.25 11.03
N TYR A 873 0.40 10.68 12.05
CA TYR A 873 1.79 10.24 12.23
C TYR A 873 1.93 8.76 12.60
N GLN A 874 0.88 8.14 13.15
CA GLN A 874 0.91 6.73 13.54
C GLN A 874 0.64 5.83 12.33
N THR A 875 -0.37 6.16 11.52
CA THR A 875 -0.71 5.37 10.33
C THR A 875 0.07 5.76 9.07
N GLY A 876 0.64 6.98 9.06
CA GLY A 876 1.33 7.58 7.91
C GLY A 876 0.39 8.07 6.82
N VAL A 877 -0.93 8.12 7.06
CA VAL A 877 -1.93 8.57 6.06
C VAL A 877 -1.95 10.10 6.01
N VAL A 878 -1.80 10.63 4.79
CA VAL A 878 -1.80 12.07 4.49
C VAL A 878 -2.99 12.40 3.61
N ARG A 879 -3.72 13.47 3.93
CA ARG A 879 -4.84 14.02 3.15
C ARG A 879 -4.62 15.50 2.91
N VAL A 880 -4.66 15.96 1.66
CA VAL A 880 -4.48 17.37 1.32
C VAL A 880 -5.46 17.82 0.24
N ARG A 881 -6.07 19.00 0.46
CA ARG A 881 -6.87 19.76 -0.48
C ARG A 881 -6.09 20.96 -0.97
N PHE A 882 -6.13 21.24 -2.27
CA PHE A 882 -5.53 22.42 -2.88
C PHE A 882 -6.62 23.42 -3.30
N GLY A 883 -6.67 24.56 -2.61
CA GLY A 883 -7.73 25.55 -2.72
C GLY A 883 -8.00 26.25 -1.39
N ASP A 884 -9.07 27.02 -1.36
CA ASP A 884 -9.50 27.75 -0.15
C ASP A 884 -11.02 27.86 -0.07
N MET A 885 -11.53 28.11 1.14
CA MET A 885 -12.95 28.32 1.39
C MET A 885 -13.31 29.80 1.20
N VAL A 886 -14.12 30.10 0.19
CA VAL A 886 -14.55 31.47 -0.17
C VAL A 886 -16.04 31.67 0.11
N THR A 887 -16.52 32.92 0.11
CA THR A 887 -17.96 33.21 0.22
C THR A 887 -18.68 32.80 -1.07
N ALA A 888 -19.80 32.08 -0.96
CA ALA A 888 -20.55 31.60 -2.12
C ALA A 888 -21.18 32.73 -2.94
N ALA A 889 -21.74 33.74 -2.25
CA ALA A 889 -22.38 34.89 -2.89
C ALA A 889 -21.38 35.65 -3.78
N GLY A 890 -21.76 35.89 -5.03
CA GLY A 890 -20.94 36.57 -6.04
C GLY A 890 -20.03 35.65 -6.87
N ASN A 891 -20.03 34.34 -6.60
CA ASN A 891 -19.28 33.34 -7.37
C ASN A 891 -20.17 32.38 -8.18
N GLU A 892 -21.47 32.66 -8.31
CA GLU A 892 -22.47 31.77 -8.91
C GLU A 892 -22.23 31.49 -10.41
N ALA A 893 -21.50 32.37 -11.09
CA ALA A 893 -21.10 32.22 -12.48
C ALA A 893 -19.80 31.43 -12.68
N ALA A 894 -19.11 31.06 -11.59
CA ALA A 894 -17.85 30.34 -11.68
C ALA A 894 -18.07 28.86 -12.02
N ILE A 895 -17.24 28.29 -12.90
CA ILE A 895 -17.39 26.89 -13.37
C ILE A 895 -17.27 25.83 -12.27
N TRP A 896 -16.56 26.15 -11.18
CA TRP A 896 -16.41 25.27 -10.02
C TRP A 896 -17.58 25.41 -9.03
N TYR A 897 -18.46 26.41 -9.23
CA TYR A 897 -19.59 26.67 -8.36
C TYR A 897 -20.65 25.58 -8.54
N ASN A 898 -21.04 24.98 -7.42
CA ASN A 898 -22.19 24.10 -7.36
C ASN A 898 -23.06 24.56 -6.19
N ALA A 899 -24.32 24.89 -6.45
CA ALA A 899 -25.24 25.36 -5.41
C ALA A 899 -25.40 24.33 -4.27
N ALA A 900 -25.28 23.03 -4.57
CA ALA A 900 -25.32 21.96 -3.58
C ALA A 900 -24.01 21.79 -2.78
N ALA A 901 -22.95 22.55 -3.13
CA ALA A 901 -21.66 22.58 -2.43
C ALA A 901 -21.51 23.77 -1.48
N VAL A 902 -22.51 24.65 -1.40
CA VAL A 902 -22.52 25.77 -0.45
C VAL A 902 -22.78 25.22 0.95
N GLN A 903 -21.83 25.48 1.86
CA GLN A 903 -21.90 25.05 3.25
C GLN A 903 -22.91 25.88 4.04
N THR A 904 -23.30 25.36 5.19
CA THR A 904 -24.25 26.02 6.11
C THR A 904 -23.80 27.40 6.59
N ASP A 905 -22.50 27.70 6.55
CA ASP A 905 -21.90 29.01 6.86
C ASP A 905 -21.85 29.99 5.66
N GLY A 906 -22.42 29.62 4.53
CA GLY A 906 -22.44 30.42 3.30
C GLY A 906 -21.11 30.40 2.52
N LYS A 907 -20.16 29.53 2.89
CA LYS A 907 -18.91 29.35 2.16
C LYS A 907 -18.97 28.22 1.15
N ILE A 908 -18.07 28.24 0.19
CA ILE A 908 -17.88 27.22 -0.84
C ILE A 908 -16.39 27.03 -1.09
N PHE A 909 -15.97 25.80 -1.40
CA PHE A 909 -14.58 25.51 -1.73
C PHE A 909 -14.25 26.00 -3.15
N LYS A 910 -13.26 26.87 -3.27
CA LYS A 910 -12.67 27.30 -4.53
C LYS A 910 -11.40 26.47 -4.80
N PRO A 911 -11.40 25.57 -5.80
CA PRO A 911 -10.26 24.71 -6.09
C PRO A 911 -9.08 25.51 -6.65
N LEU A 912 -7.86 25.11 -6.29
CA LEU A 912 -6.59 25.53 -6.89
C LEU A 912 -5.89 24.28 -7.44
N PRO A 913 -6.19 23.85 -8.68
CA PRO A 913 -5.66 22.60 -9.21
C PRO A 913 -4.12 22.63 -9.31
N VAL A 914 -3.50 21.50 -8.96
CA VAL A 914 -2.06 21.27 -9.07
C VAL A 914 -1.78 20.09 -10.00
N PHE A 915 -0.60 20.08 -10.62
CA PHE A 915 -0.13 18.97 -11.44
C PHE A 915 0.11 17.74 -10.55
N GLY A 916 -0.68 16.68 -10.74
CA GLY A 916 -0.62 15.48 -9.90
C GLY A 916 0.74 14.77 -9.89
N ASP A 917 1.46 14.81 -11.01
CA ASP A 917 2.81 14.24 -11.18
C ASP A 917 3.90 15.06 -10.49
N GLN A 918 3.60 16.31 -10.14
CA GLN A 918 4.51 17.24 -9.47
C GLN A 918 4.19 17.39 -7.96
N ILE A 919 3.40 16.47 -7.38
CA ILE A 919 3.18 16.40 -5.93
C ILE A 919 4.28 15.52 -5.31
N LEU A 920 5.31 16.18 -4.80
CA LEU A 920 6.44 15.53 -4.14
C LEU A 920 6.36 15.71 -2.63
N PHE A 921 6.77 14.71 -1.86
CA PHE A 921 6.86 14.83 -0.41
C PHE A 921 8.17 14.27 0.16
N ASN A 922 8.57 14.87 1.27
CA ASN A 922 9.67 14.45 2.13
C ASN A 922 9.10 14.09 3.51
N ALA A 923 9.63 13.05 4.14
CA ALA A 923 9.26 12.68 5.51
C ALA A 923 10.42 11.94 6.20
N VAL A 924 10.40 11.89 7.53
CA VAL A 924 11.31 11.04 8.30
C VAL A 924 10.47 9.98 9.00
N ALA A 925 10.79 8.70 8.79
CA ALA A 925 10.12 7.59 9.46
C ALA A 925 11.04 6.98 10.52
N TYR A 926 10.44 6.46 11.59
CA TYR A 926 11.17 5.67 12.57
C TYR A 926 11.47 4.28 11.97
N THR A 927 12.73 3.87 12.02
CA THR A 927 13.15 2.49 11.78
C THR A 927 13.74 1.92 13.06
N TYR A 928 13.22 0.79 13.50
CA TYR A 928 13.76 0.12 14.68
C TYR A 928 14.86 -0.84 14.24
N LEU A 929 16.08 -0.63 14.74
CA LEU A 929 17.16 -1.58 14.57
C LEU A 929 17.05 -2.65 15.66
N PRO A 930 16.94 -3.93 15.31
CA PRO A 930 17.03 -5.00 16.31
C PRO A 930 18.44 -5.01 16.89
N LEU A 931 18.55 -5.02 18.22
CA LEU A 931 19.82 -5.21 18.92
C LEU A 931 20.21 -6.69 18.88
N ASP A 932 21.50 -6.99 19.09
CA ASP A 932 22.04 -8.35 18.97
C ASP A 932 21.37 -9.32 19.97
N SER A 933 20.90 -10.47 19.48
CA SER A 933 20.21 -11.49 20.27
C SER A 933 21.07 -12.11 21.38
N THR A 934 22.39 -12.12 21.22
CA THR A 934 23.33 -12.62 22.24
C THR A 934 23.44 -11.69 23.44
N ILE A 935 23.23 -10.39 23.24
CA ILE A 935 23.23 -9.38 24.31
C ILE A 935 21.84 -9.28 24.95
N LEU A 936 20.78 -9.32 24.13
CA LEU A 936 19.40 -9.22 24.59
C LEU A 936 18.91 -10.44 25.36
N GLY A 937 19.44 -11.64 25.06
CA GLY A 937 18.96 -12.90 25.65
C GLY A 937 17.64 -13.42 25.07
N LEU A 938 17.09 -12.74 24.05
CA LEU A 938 15.99 -13.13 23.15
C LEU A 938 16.34 -12.74 21.71
N ASP A 939 15.87 -13.50 20.72
CA ASP A 939 15.96 -13.16 19.30
C ASP A 939 14.80 -12.23 18.87
N PRO A 940 15.07 -10.95 18.56
CA PRO A 940 14.04 -9.99 18.17
C PRO A 940 13.47 -10.22 16.77
N VAL A 941 14.08 -11.09 15.94
CA VAL A 941 13.69 -11.24 14.52
C VAL A 941 12.25 -11.75 14.37
N ARG A 942 11.79 -12.53 15.34
CA ARG A 942 10.43 -13.08 15.38
C ARG A 942 9.44 -12.20 16.15
N LEU A 943 9.89 -11.16 16.83
CA LEU A 943 9.06 -10.26 17.62
C LEU A 943 8.66 -9.01 16.82
N PRO A 944 7.60 -8.28 17.20
CA PRO A 944 7.22 -7.02 16.54
C PRO A 944 8.40 -6.05 16.39
N GLN A 945 8.42 -5.28 15.30
CA GLN A 945 9.54 -4.40 14.97
C GLN A 945 9.78 -3.31 16.03
N ASP A 946 8.71 -2.83 16.66
CA ASP A 946 8.76 -1.88 17.76
C ASP A 946 9.12 -2.54 19.12
N GLY A 947 9.19 -3.87 19.17
CA GLY A 947 9.48 -4.67 20.37
C GLY A 947 8.33 -4.69 21.38
N ARG A 948 7.14 -4.23 21.02
CA ARG A 948 5.97 -4.15 21.89
C ARG A 948 5.02 -5.33 21.67
N VAL A 949 4.35 -5.77 22.73
CA VAL A 949 3.37 -6.86 22.68
C VAL A 949 2.03 -6.44 23.27
N PRO A 950 0.90 -6.92 22.72
CA PRO A 950 -0.41 -6.58 23.25
C PRO A 950 -0.61 -7.22 24.63
N ILE A 951 -1.06 -6.42 25.59
CA ILE A 951 -1.39 -6.87 26.95
C ILE A 951 -2.91 -6.93 27.21
N TYR A 952 -3.72 -6.45 26.26
CA TYR A 952 -5.19 -6.57 26.29
C TYR A 952 -5.71 -7.20 25.00
N ARG A 953 -6.72 -8.06 25.14
CA ARG A 953 -7.45 -8.69 24.02
C ARG A 953 -8.94 -8.73 24.36
N ALA A 954 -9.78 -8.77 23.32
CA ALA A 954 -11.20 -9.05 23.52
C ALA A 954 -11.37 -10.44 24.16
N GLY A 955 -12.18 -10.52 25.22
CA GLY A 955 -12.33 -11.71 26.06
C GLY A 955 -11.34 -11.81 27.22
N ASP A 956 -10.35 -10.91 27.34
CA ASP A 956 -9.50 -10.86 28.53
C ASP A 956 -10.28 -10.28 29.72
N VAL A 957 -9.98 -10.78 30.92
CA VAL A 957 -10.46 -10.17 32.17
C VAL A 957 -9.50 -9.05 32.56
N VAL A 958 -10.04 -7.87 32.86
CA VAL A 958 -9.29 -6.72 33.35
C VAL A 958 -9.79 -6.25 34.70
N VAL A 959 -8.90 -5.64 35.46
CA VAL A 959 -9.19 -4.97 36.72
C VAL A 959 -8.84 -3.49 36.55
N VAL A 960 -9.84 -2.63 36.60
CA VAL A 960 -9.66 -1.18 36.71
C VAL A 960 -9.53 -0.86 38.19
N HIS A 961 -8.46 -0.22 38.64
CA HIS A 961 -8.22 0.04 40.07
C HIS A 961 -7.56 1.40 40.32
N HIS A 962 -7.97 2.02 41.44
CA HIS A 962 -7.42 3.29 41.92
C HIS A 962 -7.08 3.20 43.40
N THR A 963 -5.81 3.47 43.73
CA THR A 963 -5.30 3.45 45.11
C THR A 963 -5.11 4.87 45.60
N ALA A 964 -5.77 5.23 46.70
CA ALA A 964 -5.63 6.54 47.35
C ALA A 964 -5.03 6.39 48.74
N LYS A 965 -4.43 7.48 49.25
CA LYS A 965 -3.82 7.54 50.58
C LYS A 965 -4.45 8.67 51.37
N GLN A 966 -4.83 8.40 52.61
CA GLN A 966 -5.34 9.40 53.55
C GLN A 966 -4.44 9.46 54.77
N ALA A 967 -3.87 10.63 55.06
CA ALA A 967 -3.01 10.80 56.22
C ALA A 967 -3.81 10.60 57.52
N VAL A 968 -3.22 9.91 58.48
CA VAL A 968 -3.82 9.62 59.79
C VAL A 968 -2.77 9.68 60.90
N THR A 969 -3.20 10.07 62.10
CA THR A 969 -2.44 9.86 63.33
C THR A 969 -3.08 8.71 64.11
N PRO A 970 -2.51 7.49 64.08
CA PRO A 970 -3.13 6.33 64.71
C PRO A 970 -3.30 6.52 66.22
N SER A 971 -4.49 6.21 66.72
CA SER A 971 -4.78 6.16 68.16
C SER A 971 -5.78 5.06 68.45
N SER A 972 -5.76 4.54 69.68
CA SER A 972 -6.61 3.42 70.11
C SER A 972 -8.10 3.74 69.92
N GLY A 973 -8.83 2.87 69.20
CA GLY A 973 -10.26 3.03 68.92
C GLY A 973 -10.60 4.07 67.84
N LEU A 974 -9.61 4.71 67.21
CA LEU A 974 -9.86 5.67 66.13
C LEU A 974 -10.49 4.98 64.92
N VAL A 975 -11.65 5.47 64.48
CA VAL A 975 -12.28 5.07 63.23
C VAL A 975 -11.94 6.09 62.15
N VAL A 976 -11.41 5.61 61.03
CA VAL A 976 -11.06 6.39 59.85
C VAL A 976 -12.02 6.00 58.73
N ASP A 977 -12.84 6.94 58.30
CA ASP A 977 -13.61 6.83 57.06
C ASP A 977 -12.74 7.35 55.90
N VAL A 978 -12.61 6.55 54.84
CA VAL A 978 -11.80 6.88 53.66
C VAL A 978 -12.58 7.63 52.57
N GLY A 979 -13.87 7.90 52.79
CA GLY A 979 -14.75 8.60 51.86
C GLY A 979 -15.17 7.76 50.64
N ARG A 980 -14.90 6.44 50.65
CA ARG A 980 -15.22 5.51 49.55
C ARG A 980 -15.79 4.23 50.13
N VAL A 981 -16.86 3.71 49.54
CA VAL A 981 -17.52 2.44 49.91
C VAL A 981 -17.10 1.32 48.96
N ARG A 982 -17.32 0.05 49.36
CA ARG A 982 -16.93 -1.14 48.57
C ARG A 982 -15.45 -1.10 48.15
N VAL A 983 -14.60 -0.80 49.12
CA VAL A 983 -13.15 -0.74 48.96
C VAL A 983 -12.61 -2.16 48.91
N ALA A 984 -11.80 -2.49 47.91
CA ALA A 984 -11.27 -3.84 47.75
C ALA A 984 -10.12 -4.18 48.72
N ALA A 985 -9.37 -3.19 49.17
CA ALA A 985 -8.30 -3.39 50.14
C ALA A 985 -8.02 -2.12 50.95
N MET A 986 -7.68 -2.30 52.22
CA MET A 986 -7.16 -1.25 53.09
C MET A 986 -5.96 -1.73 53.88
N ARG A 987 -4.96 -0.85 54.02
CA ARG A 987 -3.82 -1.09 54.92
C ARG A 987 -3.25 0.21 55.43
N VAL A 988 -2.57 0.13 56.57
CA VAL A 988 -1.90 1.28 57.18
C VAL A 988 -0.41 1.21 56.86
N ILE A 989 0.10 2.27 56.25
CA ILE A 989 1.50 2.38 55.82
C ILE A 989 2.11 3.70 56.28
N ASP A 990 3.43 3.79 56.34
CA ASP A 990 4.12 5.06 56.52
C ASP A 990 4.56 5.69 55.19
N SER A 991 5.27 6.82 55.27
CA SER A 991 5.80 7.55 54.13
C SER A 991 7.20 7.10 53.68
N SER A 992 7.76 6.03 54.26
CA SER A 992 9.08 5.54 53.89
C SER A 992 9.06 4.84 52.52
N ASN A 993 10.24 4.64 51.92
CA ASN A 993 10.37 3.97 50.62
C ASN A 993 11.48 2.89 50.71
N PRO A 994 11.13 1.59 50.77
CA PRO A 994 9.76 1.03 50.73
C PRO A 994 8.96 1.33 52.01
N PRO A 995 7.63 1.46 51.93
CA PRO A 995 6.80 1.81 53.08
C PRO A 995 6.71 0.66 54.10
N VAL A 996 6.78 1.00 55.38
CA VAL A 996 6.53 0.05 56.48
C VAL A 996 5.03 -0.15 56.62
N VAL A 997 4.57 -1.40 56.59
CA VAL A 997 3.15 -1.77 56.76
C VAL A 997 2.88 -2.09 58.22
N MET A 998 1.84 -1.50 58.80
CA MET A 998 1.42 -1.81 60.16
C MET A 998 0.87 -3.24 60.23
N SER A 999 1.14 -3.93 61.34
CA SER A 999 0.61 -5.28 61.55
C SER A 999 -0.93 -5.30 61.45
N PRO A 1000 -1.53 -6.20 60.66
CA PRO A 1000 -2.99 -6.29 60.51
C PRO A 1000 -3.75 -6.52 61.82
N GLY A 1001 -3.12 -7.08 62.85
CA GLY A 1001 -3.74 -7.25 64.17
C GLY A 1001 -3.96 -5.95 64.96
N MET A 1002 -3.41 -4.83 64.49
CA MET A 1002 -3.52 -3.51 65.14
C MET A 1002 -4.73 -2.71 64.67
N TYR A 1003 -5.45 -3.17 63.65
CA TYR A 1003 -6.65 -2.52 63.13
C TYR A 1003 -7.66 -3.57 62.63
N SER A 1004 -8.89 -3.12 62.37
CA SER A 1004 -9.94 -3.88 61.69
C SER A 1004 -10.52 -3.02 60.57
N THR A 1005 -11.01 -3.63 59.50
CA THR A 1005 -11.51 -2.92 58.33
C THR A 1005 -12.92 -3.40 57.98
N ASP A 1006 -13.82 -2.45 57.79
CA ASP A 1006 -15.09 -2.67 57.10
C ASP A 1006 -14.93 -2.16 55.65
N LEU A 1007 -14.66 -3.11 54.76
CA LEU A 1007 -14.37 -2.85 53.34
C LEU A 1007 -15.62 -2.38 52.58
N ASP A 1008 -16.80 -2.86 52.97
CA ASP A 1008 -18.06 -2.44 52.35
C ASP A 1008 -18.43 -1.02 52.75
N ALA A 1009 -18.32 -0.69 54.05
CA ALA A 1009 -18.58 0.66 54.54
C ALA A 1009 -17.46 1.66 54.25
N GLY A 1010 -16.24 1.20 53.99
CA GLY A 1010 -15.10 2.08 53.74
C GLY A 1010 -14.45 2.63 55.01
N THR A 1011 -14.45 1.87 56.10
CA THR A 1011 -13.91 2.34 57.38
C THR A 1011 -12.81 1.43 57.94
N LEU A 1012 -11.81 2.04 58.56
CA LEU A 1012 -10.74 1.36 59.27
C LEU A 1012 -10.77 1.76 60.75
N THR A 1013 -10.86 0.77 61.65
CA THR A 1013 -10.87 0.99 63.10
C THR A 1013 -9.57 0.50 63.71
N PHE A 1014 -8.83 1.39 64.36
CA PHE A 1014 -7.65 1.05 65.12
C PHE A 1014 -8.02 0.32 66.42
N ASN A 1015 -7.38 -0.82 66.68
CA ASN A 1015 -7.69 -1.67 67.83
C ASN A 1015 -7.19 -1.05 69.15
N GLY A 1016 -7.51 -1.71 70.27
CA GLY A 1016 -7.12 -1.24 71.62
C GLY A 1016 -5.61 -1.02 71.80
N THR A 1017 -4.78 -1.81 71.10
CA THR A 1017 -3.31 -1.75 71.13
C THR A 1017 -2.80 -1.40 69.73
N VAL A 1018 -2.35 -0.16 69.54
CA VAL A 1018 -1.70 0.29 68.30
C VAL A 1018 -0.27 0.68 68.60
N SER A 1019 0.67 0.18 67.78
CA SER A 1019 2.07 0.57 67.84
C SER A 1019 2.51 1.11 66.49
N THR A 1020 3.10 2.30 66.51
CA THR A 1020 3.76 2.90 65.34
C THR A 1020 5.27 2.66 65.37
N SER A 1021 5.74 1.73 66.21
CA SER A 1021 7.16 1.41 66.33
C SER A 1021 7.73 0.93 65.01
N GLY A 1022 8.79 1.57 64.52
CA GLY A 1022 9.43 1.27 63.24
C GLY A 1022 8.84 2.01 62.03
N MET A 1023 7.67 2.65 62.17
CA MET A 1023 7.10 3.51 61.14
C MET A 1023 7.74 4.91 61.23
N THR A 1024 8.40 5.34 60.16
CA THR A 1024 9.12 6.61 60.10
C THR A 1024 8.43 7.57 59.12
N GLY A 1025 7.90 8.67 59.66
CA GLY A 1025 7.23 9.72 58.88
C GLY A 1025 5.70 9.70 59.01
N THR A 1026 5.01 10.25 58.00
CA THR A 1026 3.54 10.39 58.03
C THR A 1026 2.89 9.05 57.77
N ILE A 1027 1.91 8.68 58.60
CA ILE A 1027 1.16 7.43 58.45
C ILE A 1027 -0.08 7.70 57.59
N TYR A 1028 -0.36 6.78 56.67
CA TYR A 1028 -1.49 6.82 55.76
C TYR A 1028 -2.36 5.57 55.91
N VAL A 1029 -3.67 5.72 55.81
CA VAL A 1029 -4.57 4.66 55.39
C VAL A 1029 -4.57 4.63 53.86
N GLU A 1030 -3.89 3.62 53.30
CA GLU A 1030 -3.95 3.33 51.88
C GLU A 1030 -5.20 2.48 51.61
N ASN A 1031 -6.03 2.91 50.67
CA ASN A 1031 -7.27 2.25 50.32
C ASN A 1031 -7.41 2.14 48.79
N ARG A 1032 -8.02 1.06 48.30
CA ARG A 1032 -8.14 0.80 46.85
C ARG A 1032 -9.57 0.44 46.46
N VAL A 1033 -10.12 1.13 45.46
CA VAL A 1033 -11.36 0.73 44.78
C VAL A 1033 -11.01 0.05 43.46
N GLU A 1034 -11.83 -0.90 43.03
CA GLU A 1034 -11.60 -1.61 41.78
C GLU A 1034 -12.88 -2.22 41.19
N ASP A 1035 -12.88 -2.35 39.86
CA ASP A 1035 -13.89 -3.04 39.08
C ASP A 1035 -13.24 -4.08 38.18
N MET A 1036 -13.65 -5.33 38.34
CA MET A 1036 -13.27 -6.42 37.45
C MET A 1036 -14.34 -6.61 36.37
N SER A 1037 -13.92 -6.62 35.10
CA SER A 1037 -14.82 -6.82 33.97
C SER A 1037 -14.12 -7.59 32.84
N LEU A 1038 -14.92 -8.27 32.03
CA LEU A 1038 -14.47 -8.81 30.74
C LEU A 1038 -14.37 -7.66 29.72
N LEU A 1039 -13.36 -7.71 28.86
CA LEU A 1039 -13.26 -6.84 27.70
C LEU A 1039 -14.11 -7.36 26.54
N SER A 1040 -15.03 -6.53 26.04
CA SER A 1040 -15.77 -6.83 24.81
C SER A 1040 -14.96 -6.46 23.56
N ASP A 1041 -14.15 -5.41 23.66
CA ASP A 1041 -13.39 -4.84 22.55
C ASP A 1041 -12.18 -4.04 23.04
N VAL A 1042 -11.13 -4.01 22.23
CA VAL A 1042 -9.84 -3.38 22.51
C VAL A 1042 -9.37 -2.61 21.29
N GLN A 1043 -9.10 -1.31 21.45
CA GLN A 1043 -8.71 -0.42 20.37
C GLN A 1043 -7.24 0.00 20.49
N ILE A 1044 -6.54 0.11 19.35
CA ILE A 1044 -5.14 0.51 19.32
C ILE A 1044 -4.90 1.93 19.85
N THR A 1045 -5.94 2.76 19.80
CA THR A 1045 -5.95 4.12 20.36
C THR A 1045 -5.78 4.14 21.88
N GLY A 1046 -5.99 3.01 22.58
CA GLY A 1046 -6.03 2.96 24.04
C GLY A 1046 -7.43 2.72 24.61
N GLN A 1047 -8.48 2.73 23.78
CA GLN A 1047 -9.85 2.57 24.27
C GLN A 1047 -10.15 1.10 24.57
N LEU A 1048 -10.58 0.82 25.80
CA LEU A 1048 -11.02 -0.49 26.27
C LEU A 1048 -12.53 -0.45 26.52
N THR A 1049 -13.28 -1.39 25.95
CA THR A 1049 -14.72 -1.51 26.21
C THR A 1049 -15.00 -2.67 27.15
N LEU A 1050 -15.68 -2.38 28.26
CA LEU A 1050 -16.02 -3.29 29.34
C LEU A 1050 -17.42 -3.87 29.14
N MET A 1051 -17.59 -5.15 29.48
CA MET A 1051 -18.90 -5.81 29.50
C MET A 1051 -19.78 -5.39 30.68
N ARG A 1052 -19.20 -4.79 31.73
CA ARG A 1052 -19.90 -4.30 32.92
C ARG A 1052 -19.66 -2.80 33.10
N GLN A 1053 -20.67 -2.10 33.59
CA GLN A 1053 -20.56 -0.71 34.01
C GLN A 1053 -19.62 -0.56 35.22
N LEU A 1054 -18.84 0.51 35.25
CA LEU A 1054 -18.02 0.89 36.40
C LEU A 1054 -18.91 1.27 37.58
N SER A 1055 -18.48 0.87 38.78
CA SER A 1055 -19.20 1.12 40.04
C SER A 1055 -18.58 2.25 40.88
N HIS A 1056 -17.39 2.72 40.52
CA HIS A 1056 -16.68 3.84 41.15
C HIS A 1056 -16.28 4.90 40.12
N VAL A 1057 -15.90 6.08 40.63
CA VAL A 1057 -15.21 7.10 39.84
C VAL A 1057 -13.72 6.79 39.84
N TYR A 1058 -13.11 6.85 38.66
CA TYR A 1058 -11.70 6.60 38.44
C TYR A 1058 -11.05 7.85 37.84
N PRO A 1059 -10.16 8.53 38.57
CA PRO A 1059 -9.43 9.68 38.05
C PRO A 1059 -8.42 9.28 36.97
N ALA A 1060 -8.28 10.11 35.94
CA ALA A 1060 -7.19 10.10 34.98
C ALA A 1060 -5.85 10.16 35.70
N ASP A 1061 -4.83 9.63 35.06
CA ASP A 1061 -3.44 9.61 35.51
C ASP A 1061 -3.11 8.84 36.81
N GLU A 1062 -4.07 8.63 37.70
CA GLU A 1062 -3.90 7.89 38.95
C GLU A 1062 -4.42 6.46 38.84
N THR A 1063 -5.45 6.24 38.02
CA THR A 1063 -6.05 4.92 37.81
C THR A 1063 -5.17 4.05 36.94
N ARG A 1064 -5.19 2.75 37.23
CA ARG A 1064 -4.55 1.71 36.44
C ARG A 1064 -5.56 0.68 35.98
N VAL A 1065 -5.29 0.13 34.81
CA VAL A 1065 -6.00 -1.04 34.28
C VAL A 1065 -4.98 -2.16 34.21
N SER A 1066 -5.33 -3.34 34.74
CA SER A 1066 -4.45 -4.50 34.75
C SER A 1066 -5.17 -5.69 34.11
N SER A 1067 -4.53 -6.33 33.14
CA SER A 1067 -5.05 -7.59 32.57
C SER A 1067 -4.75 -8.76 33.51
N ALA A 1068 -5.71 -9.67 33.69
CA ALA A 1068 -5.61 -10.79 34.62
C ALA A 1068 -5.20 -12.09 33.93
N LEU A 1069 -4.10 -12.69 34.40
CA LEU A 1069 -3.72 -14.05 34.03
C LEU A 1069 -4.54 -15.03 34.87
N ILE A 1070 -5.48 -15.72 34.22
CA ILE A 1070 -6.38 -16.68 34.87
C ILE A 1070 -5.68 -18.03 35.08
N MET A 1071 -5.67 -18.49 36.33
CA MET A 1071 -5.05 -19.75 36.76
C MET A 1071 -6.10 -20.86 37.01
N GLY A 1072 -7.37 -20.49 37.16
CA GLY A 1072 -8.46 -21.41 37.52
C GLY A 1072 -8.50 -21.69 39.02
N ASP A 1073 -9.14 -22.77 39.44
CA ASP A 1073 -9.23 -23.14 40.85
C ASP A 1073 -7.97 -23.87 41.31
N LEU A 1074 -7.34 -23.36 42.38
CA LEU A 1074 -6.15 -23.95 42.97
C LEU A 1074 -6.55 -24.85 44.14
N GLN A 1075 -6.27 -26.14 44.00
CA GLN A 1075 -6.54 -27.15 45.02
C GLN A 1075 -5.70 -28.40 44.73
N ALA A 1076 -5.15 -29.01 45.78
CA ALA A 1076 -4.55 -30.32 45.72
C ALA A 1076 -5.63 -31.39 45.51
N ARG A 1077 -5.58 -32.07 44.37
CA ARG A 1077 -6.58 -33.10 44.01
C ARG A 1077 -5.98 -34.21 43.16
N MET A 1078 -6.64 -35.37 43.19
CA MET A 1078 -6.36 -36.45 42.25
C MET A 1078 -7.22 -36.27 41.00
N ALA A 1079 -6.61 -36.21 39.82
CA ALA A 1079 -7.33 -35.91 38.56
C ALA A 1079 -7.57 -37.16 37.68
N LEU A 1080 -6.76 -38.20 37.83
CA LEU A 1080 -6.81 -39.41 37.00
C LEU A 1080 -6.35 -40.61 37.84
N SER A 1081 -6.97 -41.77 37.68
CA SER A 1081 -6.47 -43.03 38.24
C SER A 1081 -6.86 -44.25 37.40
N PHE A 1082 -5.94 -45.20 37.19
CA PHE A 1082 -6.22 -46.48 36.54
C PHE A 1082 -5.14 -47.53 36.89
N THR A 1083 -5.40 -48.80 36.59
CA THR A 1083 -4.43 -49.89 36.77
C THR A 1083 -3.99 -50.50 35.44
N GLN A 1084 -2.75 -50.96 35.38
CA GLN A 1084 -2.13 -51.63 34.23
C GLN A 1084 -1.45 -52.93 34.66
N THR A 1085 -1.36 -53.90 33.74
CA THR A 1085 -0.78 -55.24 34.00
C THR A 1085 0.76 -55.23 34.09
N SER A 1086 1.42 -54.26 33.45
CA SER A 1086 2.87 -54.15 33.43
C SER A 1086 3.34 -52.69 33.36
N TRP A 1087 4.51 -52.42 33.94
CA TRP A 1087 5.15 -51.10 33.86
C TRP A 1087 6.04 -50.98 32.62
N ALA A 1088 5.61 -50.16 31.66
CA ALA A 1088 6.34 -49.92 30.41
C ALA A 1088 7.38 -48.79 30.50
N SER A 1089 7.61 -48.21 31.69
CA SER A 1089 8.42 -46.98 31.87
C SER A 1089 7.91 -45.78 31.05
N VAL A 1090 6.59 -45.72 30.83
CA VAL A 1090 5.93 -44.62 30.10
C VAL A 1090 4.87 -43.99 31.00
N PHE A 1091 4.99 -42.68 31.22
CA PHE A 1091 4.02 -41.87 31.96
C PHE A 1091 2.91 -41.39 31.00
N ALA A 1092 2.04 -42.29 30.58
CA ALA A 1092 0.86 -41.94 29.78
C ALA A 1092 -0.37 -41.66 30.66
N ASP A 1093 -1.32 -40.88 30.15
CA ASP A 1093 -2.61 -40.58 30.77
C ASP A 1093 -3.71 -41.57 30.34
N ALA A 1094 -3.32 -42.71 29.78
CA ALA A 1094 -4.21 -43.80 29.39
C ALA A 1094 -3.58 -45.17 29.74
N PRO A 1095 -4.39 -46.22 30.02
CA PRO A 1095 -3.89 -47.57 30.29
C PRO A 1095 -3.21 -48.19 29.05
N SER A 1096 -2.04 -48.79 29.23
CA SER A 1096 -1.31 -49.60 28.24
C SER A 1096 -1.25 -51.06 28.69
N GLY A 1097 -1.47 -52.01 27.78
CA GLY A 1097 -1.34 -53.45 28.09
C GLY A 1097 -2.54 -54.09 28.82
N GLY A 1098 -3.70 -53.44 28.83
CA GLY A 1098 -4.91 -53.89 29.54
C GLY A 1098 -4.88 -53.55 31.04
N SER A 1099 -5.94 -53.91 31.76
CA SER A 1099 -6.10 -53.62 33.18
C SER A 1099 -6.17 -54.92 34.00
N PRO A 1100 -5.42 -55.05 35.11
CA PRO A 1100 -5.50 -56.22 35.98
C PRO A 1100 -6.87 -56.29 36.67
N ALA A 1101 -7.26 -57.47 37.14
CA ALA A 1101 -8.48 -57.63 37.94
C ALA A 1101 -8.40 -56.90 39.30
N SER A 1102 -7.19 -56.53 39.73
CA SER A 1102 -6.93 -55.78 40.95
C SER A 1102 -7.06 -54.27 40.74
N THR A 1103 -7.68 -53.62 41.71
CA THR A 1103 -7.83 -52.17 41.75
C THR A 1103 -7.69 -51.65 43.18
N TYR A 1104 -7.45 -50.36 43.32
CA TYR A 1104 -7.45 -49.66 44.60
C TYR A 1104 -8.81 -48.96 44.80
N ASN A 1105 -9.41 -49.10 45.98
CA ASN A 1105 -10.70 -48.51 46.28
C ASN A 1105 -10.54 -47.04 46.74
N PHE A 1106 -10.37 -46.13 45.78
CA PHE A 1106 -10.34 -44.69 46.05
C PHE A 1106 -11.67 -44.10 46.53
N THR A 1107 -12.79 -44.80 46.33
CA THR A 1107 -14.12 -44.32 46.73
C THR A 1107 -14.29 -44.35 48.24
N THR A 1108 -13.90 -45.44 48.89
CA THR A 1108 -13.96 -45.56 50.36
C THR A 1108 -12.69 -45.01 51.02
N TYR A 1109 -11.55 -45.11 50.35
CA TYR A 1109 -10.25 -44.68 50.86
C TYR A 1109 -9.58 -43.71 49.87
N PRO A 1110 -10.02 -42.44 49.83
CA PRO A 1110 -9.46 -41.47 48.90
C PRO A 1110 -7.99 -41.20 49.20
N LEU A 1111 -7.27 -40.75 48.17
CA LEU A 1111 -5.91 -40.26 48.31
C LEU A 1111 -5.91 -39.01 49.21
N LEU A 1112 -5.16 -39.04 50.32
CA LEU A 1112 -5.05 -37.85 51.17
C LEU A 1112 -3.94 -36.95 50.61
N LEU A 1113 -4.29 -35.70 50.36
CA LEU A 1113 -3.42 -34.67 49.79
C LEU A 1113 -3.46 -33.44 50.69
N THR A 1114 -2.48 -32.55 50.52
CA THR A 1114 -2.47 -31.22 51.13
C THR A 1114 -2.03 -30.18 50.11
N ASP A 1115 -2.60 -28.98 50.16
CA ASP A 1115 -2.27 -27.87 49.24
C ASP A 1115 -0.80 -27.43 49.36
N ARG A 1116 -0.26 -27.50 50.58
CA ARG A 1116 1.15 -27.24 50.88
C ARG A 1116 2.11 -28.22 50.21
N SER A 1117 1.82 -29.53 50.26
CA SER A 1117 2.82 -30.58 49.98
C SER A 1117 2.61 -31.33 48.66
N CYS A 1118 1.39 -31.33 48.13
CA CYS A 1118 1.07 -31.94 46.86
C CYS A 1118 1.78 -31.21 45.71
N ILE A 1119 2.33 -31.97 44.76
CA ILE A 1119 2.97 -31.44 43.55
C ILE A 1119 2.20 -31.84 42.30
N GLN A 1120 2.35 -31.06 41.23
CA GLN A 1120 1.83 -31.42 39.91
C GLN A 1120 2.69 -32.56 39.36
N GLU A 1121 2.17 -33.80 39.39
CA GLU A 1121 2.99 -34.98 39.14
C GLU A 1121 2.16 -36.16 38.64
N ARG A 1122 2.82 -37.03 37.86
CA ARG A 1122 2.24 -38.29 37.38
C ARG A 1122 2.89 -39.44 38.14
N TRP A 1123 2.11 -40.18 38.93
CA TRP A 1123 2.60 -41.21 39.85
C TRP A 1123 2.36 -42.63 39.36
N ALA A 1124 3.35 -43.49 39.50
CA ALA A 1124 3.32 -44.91 39.20
C ALA A 1124 3.68 -45.72 40.45
N ILE A 1125 2.73 -46.53 40.92
CA ILE A 1125 2.93 -47.49 42.00
C ILE A 1125 3.14 -48.86 41.36
N VAL A 1126 4.39 -49.31 41.30
CA VAL A 1126 4.78 -50.53 40.58
C VAL A 1126 5.03 -51.67 41.56
N PHE A 1127 4.20 -52.70 41.51
CA PHE A 1127 4.33 -53.88 42.36
C PHE A 1127 5.59 -54.69 42.01
N THR A 1128 6.38 -55.04 43.02
CA THR A 1128 7.57 -55.90 42.88
C THR A 1128 7.25 -57.36 43.18
N ASP A 1129 6.22 -57.59 43.98
CA ASP A 1129 5.62 -58.90 44.25
C ASP A 1129 4.11 -58.71 44.53
N THR A 1130 3.46 -59.64 45.22
CA THR A 1130 2.02 -59.56 45.53
C THR A 1130 1.67 -58.59 46.68
N ILE A 1131 2.66 -58.13 47.45
CA ILE A 1131 2.53 -57.34 48.68
C ILE A 1131 3.27 -56.00 48.58
N ASN A 1132 4.49 -56.00 48.03
CA ASN A 1132 5.40 -54.86 48.02
C ASN A 1132 5.36 -54.11 46.68
N PHE A 1133 5.57 -52.79 46.74
CA PHE A 1133 5.58 -51.92 45.58
C PHE A 1133 6.58 -50.76 45.71
N ARG A 1134 6.90 -50.14 44.58
CA ARG A 1134 7.72 -48.93 44.47
C ARG A 1134 6.85 -47.75 44.09
N VAL A 1135 7.10 -46.60 44.69
CA VAL A 1135 6.43 -45.34 44.35
C VAL A 1135 7.36 -44.52 43.47
N ILE A 1136 6.93 -44.20 42.25
CA ILE A 1136 7.73 -43.50 41.24
C ILE A 1136 6.92 -42.31 40.72
N GLY A 1137 7.44 -41.09 40.84
CA GLY A 1137 6.93 -39.92 40.12
C GLY A 1137 7.70 -39.72 38.82
N GLU A 1138 7.08 -39.12 37.81
CA GLU A 1138 7.75 -38.82 36.54
C GLU A 1138 8.92 -37.87 36.74
N SER A 1139 8.68 -36.81 37.51
CA SER A 1139 9.65 -35.75 37.69
C SER A 1139 10.58 -36.03 38.88
N VAL A 1140 10.07 -36.65 39.95
CA VAL A 1140 10.82 -36.93 41.19
C VAL A 1140 11.47 -38.32 41.27
N GLY A 1141 11.20 -39.21 40.30
CA GLY A 1141 11.72 -40.57 40.30
C GLY A 1141 11.16 -41.44 41.44
N GLN A 1142 11.90 -42.48 41.84
CA GLN A 1142 11.46 -43.37 42.93
C GLN A 1142 11.62 -42.68 44.30
N VAL A 1143 10.51 -42.38 44.95
CA VAL A 1143 10.49 -41.63 46.23
C VAL A 1143 10.26 -42.50 47.46
N ALA A 1144 9.71 -43.71 47.30
CA ALA A 1144 9.45 -44.61 48.42
C ALA A 1144 9.33 -46.08 47.98
N LEU A 1145 9.47 -46.98 48.96
CA LEU A 1145 9.02 -48.36 48.90
C LEU A 1145 7.84 -48.50 49.86
N GLY A 1146 6.81 -49.25 49.44
CA GLY A 1146 5.61 -49.46 50.24
C GLY A 1146 5.11 -50.89 50.15
N ASN A 1147 4.09 -51.20 50.94
CA ASN A 1147 3.42 -52.49 50.93
C ASN A 1147 1.92 -52.30 51.16
N ILE A 1148 1.13 -53.34 50.87
CA ILE A 1148 -0.34 -53.27 51.00
C ILE A 1148 -0.85 -53.25 52.45
N ASN A 1149 -0.02 -53.58 53.44
CA ASN A 1149 -0.42 -53.74 54.85
C ASN A 1149 -0.24 -52.48 55.70
N THR A 1150 0.46 -51.46 55.18
CA THR A 1150 0.76 -50.21 55.92
C THR A 1150 0.46 -48.99 55.06
N ASP A 1151 -0.07 -47.92 55.66
CA ASP A 1151 -0.30 -46.65 54.95
C ASP A 1151 1.02 -46.16 54.33
N CYS A 1152 0.99 -45.84 53.03
CA CYS A 1152 2.16 -45.37 52.29
C CYS A 1152 2.10 -43.85 52.17
N SER A 1153 3.02 -43.15 52.83
CA SER A 1153 3.08 -41.68 52.87
C SER A 1153 4.48 -41.19 52.50
N PRO A 1154 4.85 -41.14 51.20
CA PRO A 1154 6.17 -40.69 50.77
C PRO A 1154 6.40 -39.22 51.15
N THR A 1155 7.48 -38.92 51.89
CA THR A 1155 7.81 -37.56 52.34
C THR A 1155 8.26 -36.66 51.19
N ASN A 1156 7.69 -35.46 51.10
CA ASN A 1156 8.19 -34.38 50.27
C ASN A 1156 9.35 -33.69 51.00
N PRO A 1157 10.59 -33.75 50.50
CA PRO A 1157 11.76 -33.16 51.16
C PRO A 1157 11.70 -31.63 51.22
N THR A 1158 10.85 -30.99 50.41
CA THR A 1158 10.73 -29.53 50.33
C THR A 1158 9.92 -28.95 51.49
N THR A 1159 8.89 -29.68 51.92
CA THR A 1159 7.92 -29.25 52.95
C THR A 1159 8.06 -30.04 54.25
N GLY A 1160 8.66 -31.23 54.22
CA GLY A 1160 8.71 -32.17 55.35
C GLY A 1160 7.43 -32.99 55.55
N GLU A 1161 6.39 -32.74 54.75
CA GLU A 1161 5.09 -33.41 54.80
C GLU A 1161 4.96 -34.45 53.67
N PRO A 1162 4.03 -35.42 53.71
CA PRO A 1162 3.85 -36.38 52.62
C PRO A 1162 3.43 -35.70 51.30
N TYR A 1163 3.90 -36.20 50.15
CA TYR A 1163 3.36 -35.82 48.84
C TYR A 1163 1.88 -36.20 48.72
N PHE A 1164 1.56 -37.38 49.22
CA PHE A 1164 0.22 -37.95 49.36
C PHE A 1164 0.27 -39.08 50.41
N THR A 1165 -0.89 -39.51 50.89
CA THR A 1165 -1.02 -40.73 51.70
C THR A 1165 -2.01 -41.70 51.05
N LEU A 1166 -1.52 -42.91 50.73
CA LEU A 1166 -2.33 -44.07 50.33
C LEU A 1166 -2.63 -44.93 51.56
N ARG A 1167 -3.91 -45.17 51.85
CA ARG A 1167 -4.33 -46.04 52.97
C ARG A 1167 -4.13 -47.52 52.64
N ALA A 1168 -3.63 -48.29 53.61
CA ALA A 1168 -3.49 -49.75 53.48
C ALA A 1168 -4.83 -50.44 53.19
N LEU A 1169 -5.91 -49.97 53.80
CA LEU A 1169 -7.25 -50.55 53.68
C LEU A 1169 -7.86 -50.42 52.27
N GLY A 1170 -7.29 -49.58 51.40
CA GLY A 1170 -7.78 -49.40 50.04
C GLY A 1170 -7.30 -50.46 49.04
N TRP A 1171 -6.34 -51.31 49.42
CA TRP A 1171 -5.82 -52.35 48.53
C TRP A 1171 -6.82 -53.51 48.39
N GLY A 1172 -7.28 -53.76 47.16
CA GLY A 1172 -7.97 -55.00 46.80
C GLY A 1172 -7.02 -56.20 46.69
N GLY A 1173 -7.55 -57.41 46.55
CA GLY A 1173 -6.75 -58.63 46.31
C GLY A 1173 -6.29 -58.78 44.85
N GLY A 1174 -5.38 -59.74 44.61
CA GLY A 1174 -4.99 -60.19 43.25
C GLY A 1174 -3.79 -59.49 42.60
N TRP A 1175 -3.06 -58.66 43.34
CA TRP A 1175 -1.87 -57.96 42.82
C TRP A 1175 -0.74 -58.93 42.51
N ALA A 1176 0.04 -58.65 41.47
CA ALA A 1176 1.18 -59.43 41.04
C ALA A 1176 2.36 -58.51 40.69
N ALA A 1177 3.57 -59.08 40.69
CA ALA A 1177 4.76 -58.37 40.24
C ALA A 1177 4.56 -57.80 38.83
N GLY A 1178 4.86 -56.52 38.65
CA GLY A 1178 4.68 -55.78 37.41
C GLY A 1178 3.37 -54.98 37.32
N ASN A 1179 2.33 -55.33 38.09
CA ASN A 1179 1.09 -54.55 38.11
C ASN A 1179 1.38 -53.11 38.54
N VAL A 1180 0.66 -52.17 37.94
CA VAL A 1180 0.84 -50.74 38.18
C VAL A 1180 -0.48 -50.09 38.56
N LEU A 1181 -0.46 -49.29 39.62
CA LEU A 1181 -1.48 -48.28 39.87
C LEU A 1181 -0.94 -46.92 39.41
N ARG A 1182 -1.65 -46.27 38.49
CA ARG A 1182 -1.32 -44.95 37.96
C ARG A 1182 -2.32 -43.94 38.48
N PHE A 1183 -1.83 -42.77 38.88
CA PHE A 1183 -2.68 -41.63 39.14
C PHE A 1183 -1.91 -40.31 38.93
N ASN A 1184 -2.63 -39.23 38.69
CA ASN A 1184 -2.06 -37.89 38.57
C ASN A 1184 -2.52 -37.02 39.74
N SER A 1185 -1.61 -36.24 40.31
CA SER A 1185 -1.93 -35.22 41.30
C SER A 1185 -1.84 -33.83 40.68
N ALA A 1186 -2.81 -32.98 41.01
CA ALA A 1186 -2.77 -31.56 40.74
C ALA A 1186 -2.33 -30.81 42.00
N ALA A 1187 -1.45 -29.81 41.86
CA ALA A 1187 -1.00 -28.98 42.98
C ALA A 1187 -1.89 -27.73 43.15
N ALA A 1188 -1.90 -27.18 44.36
CA ALA A 1188 -2.49 -25.87 44.65
C ALA A 1188 -1.51 -24.70 44.33
N ASN A 1189 -0.82 -24.80 43.19
CA ASN A 1189 0.09 -23.76 42.70
C ASN A 1189 0.07 -23.68 41.17
N TYR A 1190 0.58 -22.58 40.60
CA TYR A 1190 0.57 -22.35 39.16
C TYR A 1190 1.93 -21.82 38.65
N PRO A 1191 2.43 -22.24 37.47
CA PRO A 1191 3.67 -21.73 36.92
C PRO A 1191 3.47 -20.35 36.27
N LEU A 1192 4.13 -19.32 36.81
CA LEU A 1192 4.09 -17.95 36.33
C LEU A 1192 5.48 -17.50 35.88
N TRP A 1193 5.57 -16.90 34.69
CA TRP A 1193 6.77 -16.22 34.22
C TRP A 1193 6.58 -14.71 34.23
N LEU A 1194 7.61 -14.01 34.69
CA LEU A 1194 7.71 -12.56 34.68
C LEU A 1194 8.84 -12.16 33.72
N ALA A 1195 8.53 -11.28 32.77
CA ALA A 1195 9.52 -10.66 31.89
C ALA A 1195 9.71 -9.21 32.30
N ARG A 1196 10.92 -8.85 32.73
CA ARG A 1196 11.33 -7.45 32.98
C ARG A 1196 12.15 -6.96 31.79
N THR A 1197 11.76 -5.82 31.22
CA THR A 1197 12.44 -5.21 30.08
C THR A 1197 12.91 -3.81 30.42
N VAL A 1198 14.20 -3.55 30.19
CA VAL A 1198 14.88 -2.27 30.43
C VAL A 1198 15.27 -1.67 29.09
N LEU A 1199 14.79 -0.46 28.81
CA LEU A 1199 15.12 0.30 27.60
C LEU A 1199 16.47 1.03 27.72
N GLN A 1200 17.07 1.31 26.56
CA GLN A 1200 18.28 2.14 26.51
C GLN A 1200 17.99 3.54 27.05
N SER A 1201 18.67 3.92 28.12
CA SER A 1201 18.38 5.15 28.87
C SER A 1201 19.58 5.61 29.70
N SER A 1202 19.61 6.89 30.08
CA SER A 1202 20.45 7.33 31.19
C SER A 1202 19.81 6.90 32.53
N PRO A 1203 20.59 6.65 33.59
CA PRO A 1203 20.04 6.35 34.91
C PRO A 1203 19.07 7.45 35.37
N SER A 1204 17.79 7.10 35.54
CA SER A 1204 16.72 8.03 35.92
C SER A 1204 16.72 8.36 37.42
N GLY A 1205 17.29 7.46 38.25
CA GLY A 1205 17.17 7.50 39.71
C GLY A 1205 15.75 7.17 40.23
N GLN A 1206 14.81 6.86 39.34
CA GLN A 1206 13.46 6.44 39.69
C GLN A 1206 13.42 4.96 40.09
N SER A 1207 12.40 4.58 40.86
CA SER A 1207 12.27 3.21 41.37
C SER A 1207 11.81 2.26 40.27
N ASP A 1208 12.47 1.11 40.14
CA ASP A 1208 12.06 -0.01 39.29
C ASP A 1208 11.14 -1.02 40.02
N SER A 1209 10.60 -0.62 41.18
CA SER A 1209 9.73 -1.48 41.99
C SER A 1209 8.36 -1.69 41.35
N PHE A 1210 7.92 -2.94 41.29
CA PHE A 1210 6.59 -3.32 40.82
C PHE A 1210 5.91 -4.22 41.84
N ARG A 1211 4.58 -4.37 41.76
CA ARG A 1211 3.83 -5.28 42.62
C ARG A 1211 2.99 -6.25 41.79
N VAL A 1212 3.10 -7.54 42.09
CA VAL A 1212 2.21 -8.58 41.58
C VAL A 1212 1.23 -8.95 42.69
N GLN A 1213 -0.03 -9.14 42.33
CA GLN A 1213 -1.07 -9.56 43.27
C GLN A 1213 -1.72 -10.86 42.79
N ILE A 1214 -1.77 -11.84 43.68
CA ILE A 1214 -2.53 -13.09 43.52
C ILE A 1214 -3.91 -12.88 44.14
N ARG A 1215 -4.95 -13.28 43.42
CA ARG A 1215 -6.35 -12.99 43.73
C ARG A 1215 -7.20 -14.23 43.48
N GLY A 1216 -8.34 -14.31 44.15
CA GLY A 1216 -9.26 -15.43 44.14
C GLY A 1216 -10.22 -15.34 45.33
N ASP A 1217 -11.14 -16.27 45.40
CA ASP A 1217 -12.18 -16.32 46.42
C ASP A 1217 -12.04 -17.57 47.29
N ILE A 1218 -12.61 -17.51 48.49
CA ILE A 1218 -12.70 -18.63 49.43
C ILE A 1218 -14.17 -18.96 49.65
N ASP A 1219 -14.48 -20.22 49.96
CA ASP A 1219 -15.83 -20.59 50.40
C ASP A 1219 -16.05 -19.98 51.81
N ALA A 1220 -16.99 -19.04 51.90
CA ALA A 1220 -17.20 -18.20 53.08
C ALA A 1220 -18.08 -18.87 54.15
#